data_AF-A0A367YMH0-F1
#
_entry.id   AF-A0A367YMH0-F1
#
_cell.length_a   1.000
_cell.length_b   1.000
_cell.length_c   1.000
_cell.angle_alpha   90.00
_cell.angle_beta   90.00
_cell.angle_gamma   90.00
#
_symmetry.space_group_name_H-M   'P 1'
#
loop_
_entity.id
_entity.type
_entity.pdbx_description
1 polymer ?
#
loop_
_entity_poly.entity_id
_entity_poly.type
_entity_poly.pdbx_seq_one_letter_code
_entity_poly.pdbx_strand_id
1 'polypeptide(L)'
;MSDKEVTKTVPEDEKKSTIFTFNASAISHLHTLFASSSFLAALAVGSYLHYYKIVQNSSYGYPDEWFPSVSATIGDRYPERSVFQIIIALTAGPRFLLLIFNFISLYRKNSYLPYIALIAGTLRTFTAGGWMYITSTDDHDAHDVFMISYMVLTIPWTVCTTLLSPKPSPQRTARFYSAVAFFSTIAPLIYWFIQHKVHVVAGAYSVYAYFEWGLIFFDILFDAWSAYDFLNIDILISGKGIQLDTKPNVKPAESPAPETKKAATTDEFTDFEVVFNLINSYVYWTVATALILCIWYFPLWHMGISGYEAAILVFFLAPLVLLVPFIRNIFIAYPSIARTLTVLFGIGAYKVPDPEQRLLTITAGTVFGVISVVSEFAAVRNYPKKFNSYVSTFILGALATSIFKFMFYSNNPIWPIMHKENGGYNGTGIFLGLLAAFFTPKEKPTPKDLKATKTSPGGSLLLAAIGFGGYYFSIQSYLTDSGTLALWTWEGYPIKGPTPITGALLHFAAIILAVVISAKLHPNLFSGWGYNIIVGGGSAFVLYSFGNWLGYAGAVGYTFYLASISPIIWNSLRGYNIGGVFFLGFFLSIVLSLASVWIVAYAFVPGGPLLRERTDIVLGSSFAAILPGVLNFRLRSDEVAKVKFSSCKILRQTLTIVTALSALAIAVFVKRYPTEPFRPYNEDSKSFTAGIWCVHFGLDNDMWSSETRMANLIKEAELDIVGLLESDTQRLIGGNRDFTQKIAEDLGMYVDYGPGPNKHTWGAALLSKFPIIESTHHLLPSPVGELAPAIHATLDIYGELVDVVVFHSGQEEDVEDRRLQSLGIQEIMGKSTRPLVLLSYLVTEPLKGNYNTYVSEESRVYDIDSTDWDRWCEYILFRELKKVAYARISRSTITDTELQIAKFKLMNDDEKRDDDLEFYYGNNFVNEDVIDENLRMPQLFRGDGVRGHRYHVFDEPRYFAQEKWQTESPQQEEQGEQEQEHDSE
;
A
#
# COMPACT_ATOMS: atom_id res chain seq x y z
N MET A 1 -75.47 46.26 -9.43
CA MET A 1 -74.35 46.29 -8.46
C MET A 1 -74.35 44.93 -7.78
N SER A 2 -73.75 43.91 -8.39
CA SER A 2 -72.32 43.52 -8.30
C SER A 2 -71.99 42.84 -6.96
N ASP A 3 -72.50 41.62 -6.78
CA ASP A 3 -71.87 40.64 -5.90
C ASP A 3 -70.77 39.94 -6.71
N LYS A 4 -69.51 40.25 -6.34
CA LYS A 4 -68.32 39.66 -6.95
C LYS A 4 -68.06 38.29 -6.33
N GLU A 5 -68.36 37.27 -7.11
CA GLU A 5 -67.83 35.91 -6.99
C GLU A 5 -66.29 35.95 -7.04
N VAL A 6 -65.64 35.51 -5.97
CA VAL A 6 -64.18 35.36 -5.91
C VAL A 6 -63.83 34.00 -6.53
N THR A 7 -63.43 34.04 -7.79
CA THR A 7 -62.83 32.93 -8.52
C THR A 7 -61.53 32.51 -7.82
N LYS A 8 -61.55 31.38 -7.13
CA LYS A 8 -60.32 30.68 -6.71
C LYS A 8 -59.66 30.12 -7.96
N THR A 9 -58.66 30.82 -8.46
CA THR A 9 -57.68 30.27 -9.40
C THR A 9 -56.92 29.15 -8.70
N VAL A 10 -57.20 27.92 -9.11
CA VAL A 10 -56.32 26.77 -8.89
C VAL A 10 -54.98 27.10 -9.54
N PRO A 11 -53.84 27.04 -8.82
CA PRO A 11 -52.55 27.17 -9.47
C PRO A 11 -52.37 25.96 -10.40
N GLU A 12 -52.04 26.22 -11.66
CA GLU A 12 -51.56 25.21 -12.59
C GLU A 12 -50.49 24.37 -11.90
N ASP A 13 -50.74 23.06 -11.80
CA ASP A 13 -49.73 22.07 -11.44
C ASP A 13 -48.47 22.34 -12.26
N GLU A 14 -47.35 22.60 -11.57
CA GLU A 14 -46.01 22.42 -12.12
C GLU A 14 -45.98 21.05 -12.79
N LYS A 15 -46.07 21.02 -14.12
CA LYS A 15 -45.78 19.84 -14.93
C LYS A 15 -44.37 19.39 -14.56
N LYS A 16 -44.29 18.40 -13.67
CA LYS A 16 -43.08 17.61 -13.40
C LYS A 16 -42.54 17.20 -14.77
N SER A 17 -41.37 17.70 -15.16
CA SER A 17 -40.73 17.29 -16.40
C SER A 17 -40.16 15.89 -16.22
N THR A 18 -41.05 14.90 -16.32
CA THR A 18 -40.68 13.50 -16.44
C THR A 18 -39.92 13.36 -17.76
N ILE A 19 -38.64 12.99 -17.67
CA ILE A 19 -37.76 12.88 -18.85
C ILE A 19 -38.07 11.57 -19.57
N PHE A 20 -38.28 10.49 -18.82
CA PHE A 20 -38.55 9.16 -19.36
C PHE A 20 -39.33 8.31 -18.36
N THR A 21 -40.34 7.58 -18.84
CA THR A 21 -41.10 6.58 -18.06
C THR A 21 -41.14 5.27 -18.82
N PHE A 22 -40.83 4.16 -18.15
CA PHE A 22 -41.00 2.82 -18.70
C PHE A 22 -41.39 1.82 -17.62
N ASN A 23 -42.05 0.75 -18.02
CA ASN A 23 -42.52 -0.28 -17.11
C ASN A 23 -41.37 -1.19 -16.67
N ALA A 24 -41.36 -1.58 -15.38
CA ALA A 24 -40.31 -2.43 -14.83
C ALA A 24 -40.25 -3.83 -15.44
N SER A 25 -41.32 -4.31 -16.11
CA SER A 25 -41.29 -5.57 -16.88
C SER A 25 -40.19 -5.61 -17.93
N ALA A 26 -39.76 -4.45 -18.46
CA ALA A 26 -38.63 -4.34 -19.38
C ALA A 26 -37.34 -4.96 -18.80
N ILE A 27 -37.14 -4.92 -17.48
CA ILE A 27 -35.97 -5.52 -16.81
C ILE A 27 -35.98 -7.05 -17.01
N SER A 28 -37.13 -7.69 -16.79
CA SER A 28 -37.28 -9.13 -16.98
C SER A 28 -37.13 -9.54 -18.45
N HIS A 29 -37.65 -8.72 -19.37
CA HIS A 29 -37.49 -8.94 -20.81
C HIS A 29 -36.03 -8.80 -21.26
N LEU A 30 -35.32 -7.76 -20.79
CA LEU A 30 -33.91 -7.55 -21.10
C LEU A 30 -33.02 -8.68 -20.54
N HIS A 31 -33.27 -9.13 -19.31
CA HIS A 31 -32.59 -10.30 -18.75
C HIS A 31 -32.79 -11.54 -19.64
N THR A 32 -34.05 -11.84 -19.97
CA THR A 32 -34.41 -13.01 -20.77
C THR A 32 -33.80 -12.94 -22.17
N LEU A 33 -33.81 -11.74 -22.78
CA LEU A 33 -33.27 -11.49 -24.11
C LEU A 33 -31.75 -11.69 -24.13
N PHE A 34 -31.00 -11.03 -23.24
CA PHE A 34 -29.53 -11.13 -23.24
C PHE A 34 -29.05 -12.51 -22.80
N ALA A 35 -29.68 -13.12 -21.80
CA ALA A 35 -29.35 -14.48 -21.38
C ALA A 35 -29.56 -15.45 -22.54
N SER A 36 -30.75 -15.49 -23.14
CA SER A 36 -31.04 -16.40 -24.27
C SER A 36 -30.13 -16.12 -25.47
N SER A 37 -29.91 -14.84 -25.80
CA SER A 37 -29.09 -14.45 -26.94
C SER A 37 -27.63 -14.85 -26.75
N SER A 38 -27.10 -14.81 -25.53
CA SER A 38 -25.70 -15.21 -25.27
C SER A 38 -25.46 -16.68 -25.64
N PHE A 39 -26.32 -17.57 -25.16
CA PHE A 39 -26.22 -19.01 -25.42
C PHE A 39 -26.53 -19.35 -26.89
N LEU A 40 -27.56 -18.75 -27.48
CA LEU A 40 -27.91 -18.99 -28.89
C LEU A 40 -26.85 -18.44 -29.85
N ALA A 41 -26.27 -17.27 -29.57
CA ALA A 41 -25.21 -16.70 -30.39
C ALA A 41 -23.93 -17.54 -30.29
N ALA A 42 -23.56 -18.00 -29.10
CA ALA A 42 -22.43 -18.90 -28.90
C ALA A 42 -22.62 -20.22 -29.68
N LEU A 43 -23.82 -20.82 -29.58
CA LEU A 43 -24.15 -22.03 -30.32
C LEU A 43 -24.11 -21.82 -31.84
N ALA A 44 -24.66 -20.69 -32.34
CA ALA A 44 -24.67 -20.38 -33.76
C ALA A 44 -23.24 -20.15 -34.30
N VAL A 45 -22.43 -19.36 -33.60
CA VAL A 45 -21.04 -19.08 -33.98
C VAL A 45 -20.18 -20.33 -33.88
N GLY A 46 -20.28 -21.08 -32.78
CA GLY A 46 -19.56 -22.34 -32.57
C GLY A 46 -19.96 -23.40 -33.61
N SER A 47 -21.25 -23.53 -33.92
CA SER A 47 -21.73 -24.45 -34.97
C SER A 47 -21.34 -24.02 -36.38
N TYR A 48 -21.07 -22.73 -36.61
CA TYR A 48 -20.61 -22.24 -37.91
C TYR A 48 -19.10 -22.41 -38.10
N LEU A 49 -18.31 -22.11 -37.07
CA LEU A 49 -16.85 -22.04 -37.15
C LEU A 49 -16.17 -23.34 -36.70
N HIS A 50 -16.67 -23.97 -35.64
CA HIS A 50 -15.98 -25.03 -34.90
C HIS A 50 -16.84 -26.26 -34.63
N TYR A 51 -17.89 -26.51 -35.43
CA TYR A 51 -18.86 -27.59 -35.21
C TYR A 51 -18.22 -28.93 -34.83
N TYR A 52 -17.33 -29.46 -35.68
CA TYR A 52 -16.67 -30.74 -35.45
C TYR A 52 -15.85 -30.82 -34.16
N LYS A 53 -15.37 -29.66 -33.67
CA LYS A 53 -14.57 -29.58 -32.46
C LYS A 53 -15.42 -29.50 -31.20
N ILE A 54 -16.54 -28.76 -31.23
CA ILE A 54 -17.41 -28.58 -30.05
C ILE A 54 -18.34 -29.78 -29.81
N VAL A 55 -18.59 -30.60 -30.84
CA VAL A 55 -19.33 -31.87 -30.70
C VAL A 55 -18.41 -33.05 -30.31
N GLN A 56 -17.10 -32.86 -30.31
CA GLN A 56 -16.14 -33.91 -29.98
C GLN A 56 -16.04 -34.10 -28.46
N ASN A 57 -16.01 -35.36 -28.03
CA ASN A 57 -15.69 -35.74 -26.65
C ASN A 57 -14.39 -36.58 -26.60
N SER A 58 -14.04 -37.13 -25.44
CA SER A 58 -12.79 -37.89 -25.23
C SER A 58 -12.68 -39.18 -26.04
N SER A 59 -13.78 -39.70 -26.58
CA SER A 59 -13.84 -41.02 -27.20
C SER A 59 -14.48 -41.03 -28.59
N TYR A 60 -15.39 -40.09 -28.87
CA TYR A 60 -16.12 -39.98 -30.13
C TYR A 60 -16.20 -38.53 -30.61
N GLY A 61 -16.37 -38.36 -31.92
CA GLY A 61 -16.69 -37.08 -32.55
C GLY A 61 -17.76 -37.30 -33.62
N TYR A 62 -17.97 -36.32 -34.49
CA TYR A 62 -18.89 -36.48 -35.62
C TYR A 62 -18.47 -37.67 -36.51
N PRO A 63 -19.39 -38.54 -36.98
CA PRO A 63 -20.85 -38.42 -36.92
C PRO A 63 -21.53 -39.03 -35.69
N ASP A 64 -20.79 -39.72 -34.83
CA ASP A 64 -21.33 -40.39 -33.65
C ASP A 64 -21.87 -39.38 -32.63
N GLU A 65 -21.21 -38.21 -32.53
CA GLU A 65 -21.68 -37.06 -31.76
C GLU A 65 -22.05 -35.90 -32.69
N TRP A 66 -23.26 -35.37 -32.53
CA TRP A 66 -23.87 -34.40 -33.45
C TRP A 66 -24.36 -33.12 -32.77
N PHE A 67 -24.39 -33.04 -31.44
CA PHE A 67 -24.84 -31.85 -30.72
C PHE A 67 -23.90 -31.50 -29.55
N PRO A 68 -23.45 -30.23 -29.44
CA PRO A 68 -22.45 -29.85 -28.45
C PRO A 68 -23.06 -29.58 -27.07
N SER A 69 -22.31 -29.90 -26.02
CA SER A 69 -22.62 -29.49 -24.64
C SER A 69 -22.59 -27.97 -24.49
N VAL A 70 -23.28 -27.43 -23.48
CA VAL A 70 -23.25 -26.01 -23.13
C VAL A 70 -21.82 -25.61 -22.79
N SER A 71 -21.15 -26.41 -21.97
CA SER A 71 -19.78 -26.16 -21.51
C SER A 71 -18.78 -26.06 -22.68
N ALA A 72 -18.83 -26.99 -23.64
CA ALA A 72 -17.99 -26.93 -24.83
C ALA A 72 -18.31 -25.73 -25.74
N THR A 73 -19.60 -25.37 -25.84
CA THR A 73 -20.08 -24.28 -26.70
C THR A 73 -19.63 -22.91 -26.20
N ILE A 74 -19.58 -22.69 -24.88
CA ILE A 74 -19.26 -21.38 -24.31
C ILE A 74 -17.80 -21.25 -23.87
N GLY A 75 -17.07 -22.37 -23.73
CA GLY A 75 -15.77 -22.39 -23.07
C GLY A 75 -14.56 -22.74 -23.94
N ASP A 76 -14.72 -23.60 -24.93
CA ASP A 76 -13.55 -24.28 -25.50
C ASP A 76 -12.76 -23.43 -26.50
N ARG A 77 -13.42 -22.51 -27.20
CA ARG A 77 -12.88 -21.92 -28.43
C ARG A 77 -13.24 -20.45 -28.63
N TYR A 78 -12.29 -19.74 -29.23
CA TYR A 78 -12.48 -18.39 -29.76
C TYR A 78 -12.94 -18.48 -31.23
N PRO A 79 -13.90 -17.65 -31.70
CA PRO A 79 -14.49 -16.48 -31.04
C PRO A 79 -15.82 -16.71 -30.28
N GLU A 80 -16.43 -17.89 -30.36
CA GLU A 80 -17.74 -18.19 -29.74
C GLU A 80 -17.75 -17.95 -28.22
N ARG A 81 -16.65 -18.28 -27.53
CA ARG A 81 -16.44 -17.94 -26.11
C ARG A 81 -16.52 -16.44 -25.86
N SER A 82 -15.82 -15.64 -26.67
CA SER A 82 -15.82 -14.17 -26.50
C SER A 82 -17.20 -13.58 -26.81
N VAL A 83 -17.90 -14.10 -27.82
CA VAL A 83 -19.28 -13.69 -28.14
C VAL A 83 -20.21 -13.99 -26.96
N PHE A 84 -20.12 -15.18 -26.38
CA PHE A 84 -20.85 -15.54 -25.17
C PHE A 84 -20.55 -14.57 -24.02
N GLN A 85 -19.27 -14.40 -23.67
CA GLN A 85 -18.81 -13.61 -22.54
C GLN A 85 -19.21 -12.12 -22.65
N ILE A 86 -19.22 -11.56 -23.85
CA ILE A 86 -19.65 -10.17 -24.09
C ILE A 86 -21.16 -10.04 -23.88
N ILE A 87 -21.97 -10.93 -24.48
CA ILE A 87 -23.43 -10.82 -24.42
C ILE A 87 -23.94 -11.17 -23.02
N ILE A 88 -23.36 -12.18 -22.35
CA ILE A 88 -23.75 -12.56 -21.00
C ILE A 88 -23.37 -11.46 -19.98
N ALA A 89 -22.28 -10.70 -20.20
CA ALA A 89 -21.94 -9.53 -19.38
C ALA A 89 -23.07 -8.49 -19.36
N LEU A 90 -23.72 -8.27 -20.51
CA LEU A 90 -24.87 -7.35 -20.62
C LEU A 90 -26.07 -7.82 -19.81
N THR A 91 -26.15 -9.11 -19.47
CA THR A 91 -27.20 -9.68 -18.61
C THR A 91 -27.01 -9.28 -17.14
N ALA A 92 -25.80 -8.95 -16.69
CA ALA A 92 -25.50 -8.68 -15.29
C ALA A 92 -26.35 -7.52 -14.72
N GLY A 93 -26.45 -6.40 -15.44
CA GLY A 93 -27.28 -5.26 -15.04
C GLY A 93 -28.76 -5.63 -14.84
N PRO A 94 -29.46 -6.12 -15.89
CA PRO A 94 -30.82 -6.62 -15.79
C PRO A 94 -31.00 -7.73 -14.73
N ARG A 95 -30.01 -8.60 -14.53
CA ARG A 95 -30.05 -9.67 -13.52
C ARG A 95 -30.15 -9.11 -12.11
N PHE A 96 -29.25 -8.22 -11.72
CA PHE A 96 -29.29 -7.63 -10.36
C PHE A 96 -30.53 -6.76 -10.16
N LEU A 97 -30.99 -6.06 -11.20
CA LEU A 97 -32.26 -5.33 -11.14
C LEU A 97 -33.46 -6.29 -10.98
N LEU A 98 -33.47 -7.44 -11.66
CA LEU A 98 -34.51 -8.46 -11.51
C LEU A 98 -34.57 -8.97 -10.07
N LEU A 99 -33.43 -9.22 -9.42
CA LEU A 99 -33.39 -9.63 -8.01
C LEU A 99 -33.95 -8.56 -7.06
N ILE A 100 -33.57 -7.29 -7.27
CA ILE A 100 -34.04 -6.16 -6.47
C ILE A 100 -35.56 -5.97 -6.64
N PHE A 101 -36.07 -5.99 -7.87
CA PHE A 101 -37.49 -5.80 -8.12
C PHE A 101 -38.31 -7.01 -7.68
N ASN A 102 -37.78 -8.23 -7.79
CA ASN A 102 -38.42 -9.41 -7.17
C ASN A 102 -38.50 -9.27 -5.65
N PHE A 103 -37.44 -8.78 -4.99
CA PHE A 103 -37.49 -8.51 -3.56
C PHE A 103 -38.55 -7.45 -3.21
N ILE A 104 -38.65 -6.36 -3.96
CA ILE A 104 -39.64 -5.30 -3.76
C ILE A 104 -41.07 -5.82 -3.98
N SER A 105 -41.32 -6.46 -5.13
CA SER A 105 -42.65 -6.97 -5.50
C SER A 105 -43.16 -8.09 -4.60
N LEU A 106 -42.25 -8.93 -4.11
CA LEU A 106 -42.60 -10.11 -3.31
C LEU A 106 -42.36 -9.90 -1.80
N TYR A 107 -42.06 -8.67 -1.38
CA TYR A 107 -41.78 -8.34 0.02
C TYR A 107 -43.00 -8.62 0.90
N ARG A 108 -42.76 -9.25 2.06
CA ARG A 108 -43.77 -9.46 3.10
C ARG A 108 -43.18 -9.14 4.48
N LYS A 109 -43.77 -8.17 5.19
CA LYS A 109 -43.26 -7.62 6.46
C LYS A 109 -42.97 -8.67 7.55
N ASN A 110 -43.73 -9.77 7.59
CA ASN A 110 -43.61 -10.82 8.62
C ASN A 110 -43.08 -12.16 8.05
N SER A 111 -42.31 -12.14 6.96
CA SER A 111 -41.73 -13.35 6.37
C SER A 111 -40.24 -13.18 6.12
N TYR A 112 -39.46 -14.22 6.44
CA TYR A 112 -38.03 -14.29 6.13
C TYR A 112 -37.77 -14.76 4.69
N LEU A 113 -38.77 -15.31 4.01
CA LEU A 113 -38.62 -15.88 2.66
C LEU A 113 -38.10 -14.88 1.60
N PRO A 114 -38.51 -13.59 1.57
CA PRO A 114 -37.96 -12.64 0.59
C PRO A 114 -36.46 -12.40 0.78
N TYR A 115 -35.99 -12.43 2.04
CA TYR A 115 -34.58 -12.28 2.35
C TYR A 115 -33.76 -13.51 1.94
N ILE A 116 -34.29 -14.73 2.18
CA ILE A 116 -33.67 -15.97 1.68
C ILE A 116 -33.62 -15.96 0.15
N ALA A 117 -34.71 -15.57 -0.52
CA ALA A 117 -34.74 -15.46 -1.97
C ALA A 117 -33.68 -14.47 -2.49
N LEU A 118 -33.56 -13.28 -1.89
CA LEU A 118 -32.57 -12.29 -2.31
C LEU A 118 -31.13 -12.78 -2.10
N ILE A 119 -30.82 -13.38 -0.94
CA ILE A 119 -29.50 -13.91 -0.63
C ILE A 119 -29.15 -15.06 -1.59
N ALA A 120 -30.05 -16.05 -1.71
CA ALA A 120 -29.87 -17.18 -2.61
C ALA A 120 -29.70 -16.72 -4.07
N GLY A 121 -30.55 -15.80 -4.54
CA GLY A 121 -30.49 -15.27 -5.91
C GLY A 121 -29.22 -14.47 -6.18
N THR A 122 -28.70 -13.74 -5.18
CA THR A 122 -27.46 -12.99 -5.30
C THR A 122 -26.25 -13.91 -5.35
N LEU A 123 -26.12 -14.84 -4.38
CA LEU A 123 -25.05 -15.83 -4.36
C LEU A 123 -25.06 -16.68 -5.64
N ARG A 124 -26.26 -17.11 -6.07
CA ARG A 124 -26.46 -17.84 -7.32
C ARG A 124 -25.97 -17.06 -8.52
N THR A 125 -26.16 -15.74 -8.55
CA THR A 125 -25.69 -14.90 -9.66
C THR A 125 -24.17 -14.80 -9.70
N PHE A 126 -23.51 -14.70 -8.54
CA PHE A 126 -22.04 -14.71 -8.49
C PHE A 126 -21.47 -16.07 -8.88
N THR A 127 -22.05 -17.17 -8.39
CA THR A 127 -21.60 -18.51 -8.78
C THR A 127 -21.89 -18.79 -10.25
N ALA A 128 -22.96 -18.22 -10.82
CA ALA A 128 -23.21 -18.27 -12.26
C ALA A 128 -22.09 -17.57 -13.05
N GLY A 129 -21.71 -16.36 -12.64
CA GLY A 129 -20.56 -15.66 -13.22
C GLY A 129 -19.27 -16.48 -13.11
N GLY A 130 -19.05 -17.15 -11.97
CA GLY A 130 -17.91 -18.03 -11.76
C GLY A 130 -17.76 -19.10 -12.84
N TRP A 131 -18.76 -19.99 -13.01
CA TRP A 131 -18.66 -21.09 -14.00
C TRP A 131 -18.77 -20.61 -15.46
N MET A 132 -19.35 -19.44 -15.71
CA MET A 132 -19.46 -18.85 -17.06
C MET A 132 -18.17 -18.17 -17.54
N TYR A 133 -17.36 -17.61 -16.63
CA TYR A 133 -16.10 -16.93 -16.98
C TYR A 133 -14.86 -17.80 -16.75
N ILE A 134 -14.88 -18.65 -15.73
CA ILE A 134 -13.89 -19.70 -15.48
C ILE A 134 -14.38 -20.94 -16.19
N THR A 135 -13.91 -21.17 -17.40
CA THR A 135 -14.36 -22.28 -18.25
C THR A 135 -13.70 -23.58 -17.79
N SER A 136 -14.32 -24.72 -18.09
CA SER A 136 -13.77 -26.04 -17.75
C SER A 136 -12.40 -26.32 -18.39
N THR A 137 -12.04 -25.58 -19.45
CA THR A 137 -10.71 -25.61 -20.07
C THR A 137 -9.65 -24.83 -19.30
N ASP A 138 -10.05 -23.79 -18.57
CA ASP A 138 -9.12 -22.90 -17.88
C ASP A 138 -8.79 -23.43 -16.48
N ASP A 139 -9.83 -23.83 -15.73
CA ASP A 139 -9.70 -24.46 -14.42
C ASP A 139 -10.94 -25.33 -14.16
N HIS A 140 -10.77 -26.64 -14.27
CA HIS A 140 -11.87 -27.61 -14.16
C HIS A 140 -12.46 -27.66 -12.74
N ASP A 141 -11.62 -27.55 -11.70
CA ASP A 141 -12.06 -27.69 -10.31
C ASP A 141 -12.86 -26.45 -9.87
N ALA A 142 -12.36 -25.26 -10.20
CA ALA A 142 -13.07 -24.02 -9.92
C ALA A 142 -14.41 -23.96 -10.68
N HIS A 143 -14.41 -24.35 -11.97
CA HIS A 143 -15.62 -24.42 -12.80
C HIS A 143 -16.70 -25.28 -12.14
N ASP A 144 -16.35 -26.50 -11.72
CA ASP A 144 -17.28 -27.45 -11.11
C ASP A 144 -17.81 -26.95 -9.76
N VAL A 145 -16.96 -26.39 -8.90
CA VAL A 145 -17.37 -25.80 -7.61
C VAL A 145 -18.41 -24.70 -7.82
N PHE A 146 -18.18 -23.81 -8.79
CA PHE A 146 -19.13 -22.72 -9.10
C PHE A 146 -20.43 -23.24 -9.71
N MET A 147 -20.36 -24.23 -10.61
CA MET A 147 -21.54 -24.86 -11.21
C MET A 147 -22.41 -25.59 -10.17
N ILE A 148 -21.81 -26.42 -9.32
CA ILE A 148 -22.52 -27.15 -8.24
C ILE A 148 -23.13 -26.16 -7.27
N SER A 149 -22.38 -25.13 -6.85
CA SER A 149 -22.87 -24.09 -5.95
C SER A 149 -24.08 -23.36 -6.55
N TYR A 150 -24.03 -23.05 -7.86
CA TYR A 150 -25.15 -22.46 -8.59
C TYR A 150 -26.38 -23.39 -8.59
N MET A 151 -26.22 -24.69 -8.83
CA MET A 151 -27.32 -25.65 -8.80
C MET A 151 -27.95 -25.77 -7.39
N VAL A 152 -27.12 -25.85 -6.35
CA VAL A 152 -27.60 -25.92 -4.95
C VAL A 152 -28.37 -24.64 -4.58
N LEU A 153 -27.85 -23.46 -4.93
CA LEU A 153 -28.49 -22.17 -4.65
C LEU A 153 -29.76 -21.93 -5.49
N THR A 154 -29.95 -22.67 -6.59
CA THR A 154 -31.17 -22.63 -7.39
C THR A 154 -32.38 -23.20 -6.62
N ILE A 155 -32.17 -24.12 -5.67
CA ILE A 155 -33.24 -24.68 -4.83
C ILE A 155 -33.89 -23.59 -3.94
N PRO A 156 -33.18 -22.90 -3.03
CA PRO A 156 -33.79 -21.86 -2.21
C PRO A 156 -34.33 -20.69 -3.04
N TRP A 157 -33.69 -20.35 -4.17
CA TRP A 157 -34.19 -19.33 -5.11
C TRP A 157 -35.57 -19.69 -5.65
N THR A 158 -35.71 -20.87 -6.27
CA THR A 158 -36.95 -21.28 -6.93
C THR A 158 -38.08 -21.53 -5.94
N VAL A 159 -37.78 -22.18 -4.81
CA VAL A 159 -38.77 -22.46 -3.75
C VAL A 159 -39.30 -21.16 -3.14
N CYS A 160 -38.43 -20.26 -2.70
CA CYS A 160 -38.87 -19.03 -2.03
C CYS A 160 -39.66 -18.12 -2.98
N THR A 161 -39.18 -17.91 -4.21
CA THR A 161 -39.84 -17.06 -5.21
C THR A 161 -41.21 -17.61 -5.61
N THR A 162 -41.34 -18.93 -5.74
CA THR A 162 -42.64 -19.59 -6.03
C THR A 162 -43.60 -19.51 -4.84
N LEU A 163 -43.11 -19.69 -3.60
CA LEU A 163 -43.95 -19.61 -2.41
C LEU A 163 -44.47 -18.20 -2.14
N LEU A 164 -43.63 -17.19 -2.39
CA LEU A 164 -43.95 -15.78 -2.21
C LEU A 164 -44.95 -15.22 -3.24
N SER A 165 -44.97 -15.80 -4.44
CA SER A 165 -45.92 -15.44 -5.49
C SER A 165 -47.38 -15.57 -5.01
N PRO A 166 -48.29 -14.62 -5.30
CA PRO A 166 -49.68 -14.65 -4.81
C PRO A 166 -50.45 -15.94 -5.18
N LYS A 167 -51.40 -16.38 -4.34
CA LYS A 167 -52.35 -17.47 -4.68
C LYS A 167 -53.76 -16.91 -4.85
N PRO A 168 -54.50 -17.26 -5.92
CA PRO A 168 -54.05 -17.89 -7.17
C PRO A 168 -53.46 -16.84 -8.14
N SER A 169 -52.32 -17.12 -8.78
CA SER A 169 -51.77 -16.26 -9.84
C SER A 169 -51.12 -17.10 -10.97
N PRO A 170 -51.23 -16.66 -12.24
CA PRO A 170 -50.69 -17.40 -13.38
C PRO A 170 -49.16 -17.55 -13.30
N GLN A 171 -48.44 -16.53 -12.83
CA GLN A 171 -46.99 -16.59 -12.70
C GLN A 171 -46.52 -17.58 -11.64
N ARG A 172 -47.31 -17.81 -10.57
CA ARG A 172 -47.00 -18.82 -9.56
C ARG A 172 -47.08 -20.23 -10.16
N THR A 173 -48.14 -20.49 -10.91
CA THR A 173 -48.35 -21.78 -11.59
C THR A 173 -47.25 -22.02 -12.62
N ALA A 174 -46.91 -21.00 -13.41
CA ALA A 174 -45.86 -21.09 -14.42
C ALA A 174 -44.47 -21.34 -13.79
N ARG A 175 -44.11 -20.60 -12.72
CA ARG A 175 -42.87 -20.85 -11.95
C ARG A 175 -42.80 -22.25 -11.36
N PHE A 176 -43.91 -22.75 -10.82
CA PHE A 176 -43.96 -24.12 -10.29
C PHE A 176 -43.64 -25.15 -11.37
N TYR A 177 -44.29 -25.06 -12.54
CA TYR A 177 -44.02 -25.99 -13.64
C TYR A 177 -42.62 -25.80 -14.25
N SER A 178 -42.11 -24.58 -14.38
CA SER A 178 -40.72 -24.34 -14.82
C SER A 178 -39.70 -24.92 -13.85
N ALA A 179 -39.91 -24.78 -12.53
CA ALA A 179 -39.03 -25.38 -11.52
C ALA A 179 -39.12 -26.91 -11.54
N VAL A 180 -40.32 -27.49 -11.64
CA VAL A 180 -40.50 -28.94 -11.78
C VAL A 180 -39.80 -29.45 -13.04
N ALA A 181 -39.95 -28.76 -14.18
CA ALA A 181 -39.27 -29.11 -15.42
C ALA A 181 -37.74 -29.08 -15.26
N PHE A 182 -37.19 -28.03 -14.67
CA PHE A 182 -35.77 -27.91 -14.36
C PHE A 182 -35.27 -29.10 -13.52
N PHE A 183 -35.87 -29.36 -12.34
CA PHE A 183 -35.41 -30.45 -11.47
C PHE A 183 -35.67 -31.84 -12.05
N SER A 184 -36.75 -32.03 -12.81
CA SER A 184 -37.03 -33.31 -13.48
C SER A 184 -36.02 -33.62 -14.59
N THR A 185 -35.40 -32.60 -15.20
CA THR A 185 -34.40 -32.72 -16.25
C THR A 185 -33.05 -33.23 -15.71
N ILE A 186 -32.78 -33.08 -14.42
CA ILE A 186 -31.53 -33.55 -13.78
C ILE A 186 -31.42 -35.08 -13.80
N ALA A 187 -32.53 -35.81 -13.61
CA ALA A 187 -32.51 -37.28 -13.59
C ALA A 187 -32.05 -37.89 -14.94
N PRO A 188 -32.64 -37.55 -16.10
CA PRO A 188 -32.15 -38.02 -17.39
C PRO A 188 -30.76 -37.45 -17.73
N LEU A 189 -30.42 -36.23 -17.30
CA LEU A 189 -29.07 -35.66 -17.46
C LEU A 189 -28.01 -36.55 -16.79
N ILE A 190 -28.21 -36.94 -15.53
CA ILE A 190 -27.28 -37.83 -14.79
C ILE A 190 -27.18 -39.20 -15.47
N TYR A 191 -28.32 -39.77 -15.88
CA TYR A 191 -28.33 -41.05 -16.58
C TYR A 191 -27.46 -41.00 -17.84
N TRP A 192 -27.65 -40.00 -18.70
CA TRP A 192 -26.88 -39.85 -19.94
C TRP A 192 -25.44 -39.41 -19.71
N PHE A 193 -25.14 -38.68 -18.63
CA PHE A 193 -23.78 -38.41 -18.20
C PHE A 193 -23.03 -39.71 -17.88
N ILE A 194 -23.66 -40.66 -17.18
CA ILE A 194 -23.07 -41.97 -16.88
C ILE A 194 -22.86 -42.78 -18.17
N GLN A 195 -23.86 -42.78 -19.08
CA GLN A 195 -23.71 -43.45 -20.38
C GLN A 195 -22.55 -42.88 -21.21
N HIS A 196 -22.37 -41.56 -21.17
CA HIS A 196 -21.29 -40.86 -21.86
C HIS A 196 -19.90 -41.11 -21.21
N LYS A 197 -19.75 -40.85 -19.90
CA LYS A 197 -18.45 -40.84 -19.22
C LYS A 197 -17.99 -42.19 -18.69
N VAL A 198 -18.92 -43.03 -18.24
CA VAL A 198 -18.58 -44.32 -17.59
C VAL A 198 -18.72 -45.47 -18.59
N HIS A 199 -19.83 -45.52 -19.32
CA HIS A 199 -20.07 -46.61 -20.28
C HIS A 199 -19.58 -46.31 -21.70
N VAL A 200 -19.18 -45.07 -21.99
CA VAL A 200 -18.57 -44.65 -23.27
C VAL A 200 -19.41 -45.11 -24.47
N VAL A 201 -20.72 -44.83 -24.41
CA VAL A 201 -21.68 -45.16 -25.46
C VAL A 201 -21.70 -44.05 -26.53
N ALA A 202 -21.57 -44.42 -27.80
CA ALA A 202 -21.64 -43.48 -28.92
C ALA A 202 -22.99 -42.74 -28.96
N GLY A 203 -22.96 -41.42 -29.13
CA GLY A 203 -24.14 -40.54 -29.18
C GLY A 203 -24.70 -40.15 -27.80
N ALA A 204 -24.18 -40.72 -26.71
CA ALA A 204 -24.65 -40.40 -25.36
C ALA A 204 -24.30 -38.97 -24.93
N TYR A 205 -23.21 -38.40 -25.43
CA TYR A 205 -22.83 -37.01 -25.12
C TYR A 205 -23.78 -36.00 -25.76
N SER A 206 -24.19 -36.22 -27.00
CA SER A 206 -25.15 -35.37 -27.70
C SER A 206 -26.54 -35.42 -27.04
N VAL A 207 -26.96 -36.60 -26.56
CA VAL A 207 -28.22 -36.74 -25.81
C VAL A 207 -28.12 -36.09 -24.43
N TYR A 208 -26.99 -36.24 -23.74
CA TYR A 208 -26.69 -35.51 -22.50
C TYR A 208 -26.80 -33.99 -22.70
N ALA A 209 -26.22 -33.47 -23.79
CA ALA A 209 -26.24 -32.05 -24.10
C ALA A 209 -27.67 -31.49 -24.22
N TYR A 210 -28.64 -32.22 -24.78
CA TYR A 210 -30.03 -31.74 -24.83
C TYR A 210 -30.63 -31.45 -23.46
N PHE A 211 -30.32 -32.25 -22.45
CA PHE A 211 -30.79 -32.02 -21.10
C PHE A 211 -30.04 -30.87 -20.43
N GLU A 212 -28.76 -30.68 -20.72
CA GLU A 212 -27.95 -29.55 -20.24
C GLU A 212 -28.49 -28.21 -20.78
N TRP A 213 -28.73 -28.14 -22.09
CA TRP A 213 -29.39 -27.00 -22.74
C TRP A 213 -30.82 -26.79 -22.19
N GLY A 214 -31.53 -27.89 -21.89
CA GLY A 214 -32.83 -27.86 -21.24
C GLY A 214 -32.81 -27.19 -19.86
N LEU A 215 -31.81 -27.48 -19.03
CA LEU A 215 -31.64 -26.82 -17.73
C LEU A 215 -31.48 -25.31 -17.88
N ILE A 216 -30.64 -24.86 -18.82
CA ILE A 216 -30.45 -23.42 -19.09
C ILE A 216 -31.76 -22.77 -19.54
N PHE A 217 -32.50 -23.42 -20.44
CA PHE A 217 -33.77 -22.92 -20.92
C PHE A 217 -34.81 -22.77 -19.80
N PHE A 218 -35.01 -23.81 -18.98
CA PHE A 218 -35.99 -23.77 -17.89
C PHE A 218 -35.62 -22.78 -16.80
N ASP A 219 -34.32 -22.55 -16.58
CA ASP A 219 -33.85 -21.55 -15.64
C ASP A 219 -34.14 -20.12 -16.11
N ILE A 220 -33.78 -19.78 -17.35
CA ILE A 220 -34.10 -18.48 -17.95
C ILE A 220 -35.62 -18.26 -17.97
N LEU A 221 -36.39 -19.31 -18.30
CA LEU A 221 -37.85 -19.27 -18.32
C LEU A 221 -38.44 -19.02 -16.93
N PHE A 222 -37.89 -19.62 -15.87
CA PHE A 222 -38.33 -19.40 -14.50
C PHE A 222 -38.25 -17.90 -14.12
N ASP A 223 -37.13 -17.27 -14.46
CA ASP A 223 -36.90 -15.86 -14.17
C ASP A 223 -37.71 -14.92 -15.08
N ALA A 224 -37.99 -15.33 -16.34
CA ALA A 224 -38.83 -14.58 -17.28
C ALA A 224 -40.25 -14.31 -16.76
N TRP A 225 -40.81 -15.20 -15.94
CA TRP A 225 -42.13 -15.00 -15.32
C TRP A 225 -42.19 -13.81 -14.36
N SER A 226 -41.04 -13.25 -13.95
CA SER A 226 -40.97 -12.03 -13.14
C SER A 226 -41.52 -10.80 -13.85
N ALA A 227 -41.62 -10.82 -15.19
CA ALA A 227 -42.29 -9.78 -15.95
C ALA A 227 -43.72 -9.50 -15.44
N TYR A 228 -44.46 -10.54 -15.03
CA TYR A 228 -45.81 -10.40 -14.48
C TYR A 228 -45.85 -9.71 -13.11
N ASP A 229 -44.84 -9.90 -12.28
CA ASP A 229 -44.74 -9.25 -10.97
C ASP A 229 -44.36 -7.77 -11.10
N PHE A 230 -43.80 -7.37 -12.25
CA PHE A 230 -43.32 -6.01 -12.51
C PHE A 230 -44.34 -5.17 -13.29
N LEU A 231 -45.42 -5.76 -13.81
CA LEU A 231 -46.44 -5.05 -14.61
C LEU A 231 -47.04 -3.83 -13.92
N ASN A 232 -47.13 -3.85 -12.58
CA ASN A 232 -47.73 -2.78 -11.79
C ASN A 232 -46.72 -1.73 -11.30
N ILE A 233 -45.46 -1.79 -11.74
CA ILE A 233 -44.39 -0.88 -11.34
C ILE A 233 -43.92 -0.09 -12.56
N ASP A 234 -44.13 1.22 -12.53
CA ASP A 234 -43.62 2.16 -13.52
C ASP A 234 -42.39 2.88 -12.94
N ILE A 235 -41.30 2.93 -13.72
CA ILE A 235 -40.04 3.59 -13.34
C ILE A 235 -40.03 4.97 -14.00
N LEU A 236 -40.02 6.03 -13.19
CA LEU A 236 -39.97 7.41 -13.63
C LEU A 236 -38.58 7.99 -13.37
N ILE A 237 -37.95 8.50 -14.43
CA ILE A 237 -36.66 9.20 -14.34
C ILE A 237 -36.93 10.70 -14.51
N SER A 238 -36.54 11.48 -13.50
CA SER A 238 -36.67 12.94 -13.49
C SER A 238 -35.36 13.60 -13.06
N GLY A 239 -35.23 14.91 -13.25
CA GLY A 239 -34.08 15.69 -12.77
C GLY A 239 -33.82 15.64 -11.25
N LYS A 240 -34.71 14.99 -10.47
CA LYS A 240 -34.56 14.74 -9.03
C LYS A 240 -34.19 13.28 -8.68
N GLY A 241 -34.04 12.40 -9.66
CA GLY A 241 -33.71 10.98 -9.49
C GLY A 241 -34.77 10.01 -10.02
N ILE A 242 -34.62 8.73 -9.66
CA ILE A 242 -35.50 7.61 -10.04
C ILE A 242 -36.64 7.48 -9.01
N GLN A 243 -37.89 7.52 -9.46
CA GLN A 243 -39.08 7.27 -8.65
C GLN A 243 -39.79 6.00 -9.16
N LEU A 244 -40.27 5.17 -8.24
CA LEU A 244 -41.09 4.01 -8.56
C LEU A 244 -42.55 4.38 -8.29
N ASP A 245 -43.40 4.36 -9.31
CA ASP A 245 -44.84 4.51 -9.15
C ASP A 245 -45.50 3.13 -9.16
N THR A 246 -46.30 2.85 -8.14
CA THR A 246 -46.95 1.53 -7.96
C THR A 246 -48.46 1.73 -8.01
N LYS A 247 -49.15 1.09 -8.96
CA LYS A 247 -50.61 1.18 -9.06
C LYS A 247 -51.23 0.45 -7.85
N PRO A 248 -52.09 1.11 -7.04
CA PRO A 248 -52.47 0.58 -5.73
C PRO A 248 -53.40 -0.62 -5.85
N ASN A 249 -53.04 -1.71 -5.16
CA ASN A 249 -53.98 -2.75 -4.74
C ASN A 249 -53.99 -2.81 -3.20
N VAL A 250 -55.14 -2.39 -2.65
CA VAL A 250 -55.67 -2.55 -1.28
C VAL A 250 -54.72 -2.34 -0.08
N LYS A 251 -55.01 -1.27 0.68
CA LYS A 251 -54.44 -0.92 1.99
C LYS A 251 -54.54 -2.06 3.03
N PRO A 252 -53.48 -2.29 3.83
CA PRO A 252 -53.63 -2.79 5.20
C PRO A 252 -53.54 -1.63 6.19
N ALA A 253 -54.40 -1.69 7.21
CA ALA A 253 -54.56 -0.71 8.27
C ALA A 253 -53.29 -0.49 9.10
N GLU A 254 -52.99 0.78 9.38
CA GLU A 254 -52.01 1.21 10.37
C GLU A 254 -52.54 0.98 11.79
N SER A 255 -51.74 0.36 12.66
CA SER A 255 -51.90 0.42 14.11
C SER A 255 -50.83 1.37 14.68
N PRO A 256 -51.14 2.14 15.73
CA PRO A 256 -50.29 3.24 16.16
C PRO A 256 -49.07 2.72 16.92
N ALA A 257 -47.89 3.25 16.59
CA ALA A 257 -46.65 3.01 17.33
C ALA A 257 -46.66 3.82 18.64
N PRO A 258 -46.13 3.28 19.75
CA PRO A 258 -46.05 4.00 21.00
C PRO A 258 -44.93 5.06 20.95
N GLU A 259 -45.25 6.26 21.45
CA GLU A 259 -44.29 7.34 21.63
C GLU A 259 -43.26 6.98 22.71
N THR A 260 -42.07 6.54 22.29
CA THR A 260 -40.90 6.51 23.18
C THR A 260 -40.32 7.92 23.33
N LYS A 261 -40.27 8.37 24.59
CA LYS A 261 -39.67 9.62 25.07
C LYS A 261 -38.32 9.92 24.38
N LYS A 262 -38.21 11.12 23.81
CA LYS A 262 -36.97 11.67 23.24
C LYS A 262 -35.90 11.77 24.34
N ALA A 263 -34.94 10.86 24.34
CA ALA A 263 -33.67 11.09 25.00
C ALA A 263 -32.96 12.25 24.28
N ALA A 264 -32.56 13.28 25.03
CA ALA A 264 -31.81 14.41 24.48
C ALA A 264 -30.47 13.91 23.95
N THR A 265 -30.30 13.88 22.63
CA THR A 265 -29.00 13.58 22.00
C THR A 265 -28.05 14.75 22.27
N THR A 266 -26.98 14.49 23.00
CA THR A 266 -25.91 15.45 23.25
C THR A 266 -25.09 15.68 21.98
N ASP A 267 -24.82 16.95 21.65
CA ASP A 267 -24.04 17.37 20.46
C ASP A 267 -22.52 17.35 20.71
N GLU A 268 -22.04 16.74 21.81
CA GLU A 268 -20.62 16.71 22.18
C GLU A 268 -20.23 15.32 22.70
N PHE A 269 -19.01 14.87 22.39
CA PHE A 269 -18.45 13.63 22.94
C PHE A 269 -18.13 13.79 24.43
N THR A 270 -18.24 12.70 25.19
CA THR A 270 -17.70 12.56 26.54
C THR A 270 -16.18 12.46 26.51
N ASP A 271 -15.52 12.64 27.66
CA ASP A 271 -14.06 12.57 27.73
C ASP A 271 -13.54 11.17 27.33
N PHE A 272 -14.28 10.10 27.66
CA PHE A 272 -13.94 8.72 27.25
C PHE A 272 -14.09 8.49 25.74
N GLU A 273 -15.19 8.97 25.14
CA GLU A 273 -15.44 8.79 23.70
C GLU A 273 -14.37 9.47 22.84
N VAL A 274 -13.84 10.62 23.26
CA VAL A 274 -12.74 11.29 22.54
C VAL A 274 -11.46 10.47 22.60
N VAL A 275 -11.14 9.85 23.74
CA VAL A 275 -9.97 8.97 23.88
C VAL A 275 -10.10 7.73 22.99
N PHE A 276 -11.27 7.08 22.96
CA PHE A 276 -11.48 5.93 22.08
C PHE A 276 -11.47 6.31 20.59
N ASN A 277 -11.99 7.49 20.23
CA ASN A 277 -11.88 8.02 18.86
C ASN A 277 -10.42 8.29 18.46
N LEU A 278 -9.58 8.76 19.38
CA LEU A 278 -8.14 8.92 19.15
C LEU A 278 -7.47 7.56 18.90
N ILE A 279 -7.74 6.55 19.74
CA ILE A 279 -7.19 5.19 19.57
C ILE A 279 -7.67 4.58 18.24
N ASN A 280 -8.96 4.68 17.92
CA ASN A 280 -9.52 4.19 16.66
C ASN A 280 -8.88 4.88 15.44
N SER A 281 -8.57 6.18 15.55
CA SER A 281 -7.89 6.95 14.51
C SER A 281 -6.43 6.51 14.35
N TYR A 282 -5.72 6.28 15.45
CA TYR A 282 -4.36 5.73 15.45
C TYR A 282 -4.31 4.33 14.80
N VAL A 283 -5.26 3.44 15.14
CA VAL A 283 -5.38 2.11 14.52
C VAL A 283 -5.66 2.22 13.02
N TYR A 284 -6.55 3.12 12.60
CA TYR A 284 -6.81 3.34 11.17
C TYR A 284 -5.54 3.75 10.42
N TRP A 285 -4.80 4.75 10.92
CA TRP A 285 -3.57 5.20 10.28
C TRP A 285 -2.47 4.13 10.26
N THR A 286 -2.37 3.35 11.34
CA THR A 286 -1.47 2.18 11.42
C THR A 286 -1.78 1.20 10.29
N VAL A 287 -3.04 0.77 10.15
CA VAL A 287 -3.45 -0.21 9.15
C VAL A 287 -3.32 0.34 7.72
N ALA A 288 -3.71 1.60 7.51
CA ALA A 288 -3.63 2.25 6.20
C ALA A 288 -2.18 2.42 5.71
N THR A 289 -1.26 2.79 6.59
CA THR A 289 0.18 2.90 6.25
C THR A 289 0.84 1.53 6.09
N ALA A 290 0.44 0.55 6.91
CA ALA A 290 0.93 -0.82 6.81
C ALA A 290 0.62 -1.48 5.47
N LEU A 291 -0.59 -1.28 4.91
CA LEU A 291 -0.96 -1.91 3.65
C LEU A 291 0.01 -1.53 2.53
N ILE A 292 0.36 -0.24 2.39
CA ILE A 292 1.27 0.22 1.32
C ILE A 292 2.67 -0.38 1.51
N LEU A 293 3.15 -0.43 2.76
CA LEU A 293 4.43 -1.06 3.09
C LEU A 293 4.45 -2.58 2.79
N CYS A 294 3.36 -3.30 3.10
CA CYS A 294 3.26 -4.74 2.80
C CYS A 294 3.15 -5.00 1.29
N ILE A 295 2.53 -4.09 0.53
CA ILE A 295 2.48 -4.19 -0.93
C ILE A 295 3.89 -4.07 -1.52
N TRP A 296 4.72 -3.16 -1.00
CA TRP A 296 6.06 -2.90 -1.53
C TRP A 296 6.99 -4.12 -1.51
N TYR A 297 6.79 -5.04 -0.57
CA TYR A 297 7.52 -6.30 -0.51
C TYR A 297 7.45 -7.10 -1.83
N PHE A 298 6.34 -7.11 -2.56
CA PHE A 298 6.21 -7.97 -3.74
C PHE A 298 6.95 -7.43 -4.98
N PRO A 299 6.80 -6.14 -5.37
CA PRO A 299 7.58 -5.58 -6.46
C PRO A 299 9.10 -5.72 -6.28
N LEU A 300 9.57 -5.60 -5.04
CA LEU A 300 10.98 -5.77 -4.69
C LEU A 300 11.49 -7.18 -5.02
N TRP A 301 10.77 -8.23 -4.62
CA TRP A 301 11.20 -9.61 -4.85
C TRP A 301 10.91 -10.13 -6.26
N HIS A 302 9.95 -9.53 -6.97
CA HIS A 302 9.64 -9.88 -8.36
C HIS A 302 10.35 -8.98 -9.39
N MET A 303 11.07 -7.95 -8.94
CA MET A 303 11.73 -6.94 -9.78
C MET A 303 10.79 -6.37 -10.86
N GLY A 304 9.54 -6.08 -10.47
CA GLY A 304 8.48 -5.64 -11.40
C GLY A 304 7.06 -5.73 -10.83
N ILE A 305 6.06 -5.47 -11.67
CA ILE A 305 4.64 -5.56 -11.27
C ILE A 305 4.25 -7.03 -11.08
N SER A 306 3.90 -7.39 -9.84
CA SER A 306 3.59 -8.76 -9.42
C SER A 306 2.09 -9.11 -9.49
N GLY A 307 1.21 -8.11 -9.55
CA GLY A 307 -0.25 -8.25 -9.43
C GLY A 307 -0.75 -7.99 -8.00
N TYR A 308 0.09 -8.18 -6.98
CA TYR A 308 -0.25 -7.88 -5.58
C TYR A 308 -0.50 -6.39 -5.32
N GLU A 309 0.01 -5.52 -6.18
CA GLU A 309 -0.23 -4.07 -6.12
C GLU A 309 -1.72 -3.73 -6.23
N ALA A 310 -2.54 -4.60 -6.84
CA ALA A 310 -3.99 -4.46 -6.91
C ALA A 310 -4.67 -4.40 -5.52
N ALA A 311 -4.00 -4.86 -4.45
CA ALA A 311 -4.49 -4.70 -3.09
C ALA A 311 -4.73 -3.23 -2.71
N ILE A 312 -4.00 -2.28 -3.28
CA ILE A 312 -4.19 -0.84 -2.99
C ILE A 312 -5.57 -0.32 -3.43
N LEU A 313 -6.21 -0.99 -4.40
CA LEU A 313 -7.52 -0.57 -4.93
C LEU A 313 -8.63 -0.64 -3.88
N VAL A 314 -8.44 -1.40 -2.79
CA VAL A 314 -9.42 -1.51 -1.70
C VAL A 314 -9.74 -0.16 -1.04
N PHE A 315 -8.81 0.79 -1.05
CA PHE A 315 -9.04 2.13 -0.51
C PHE A 315 -10.24 2.82 -1.15
N PHE A 316 -10.38 2.74 -2.48
CA PHE A 316 -11.49 3.36 -3.18
C PHE A 316 -12.65 2.40 -3.46
N LEU A 317 -12.42 1.09 -3.52
CA LEU A 317 -13.50 0.10 -3.70
C LEU A 317 -14.35 -0.09 -2.43
N ALA A 318 -13.75 -0.05 -1.24
CA ALA A 318 -14.46 -0.27 0.03
C ALA A 318 -15.65 0.70 0.26
N PRO A 319 -15.55 2.01 -0.03
CA PRO A 319 -16.68 2.94 0.04
C PRO A 319 -17.90 2.54 -0.82
N LEU A 320 -17.71 1.81 -1.94
CA LEU A 320 -18.82 1.39 -2.81
C LEU A 320 -19.78 0.42 -2.12
N VAL A 321 -19.27 -0.38 -1.17
CA VAL A 321 -20.09 -1.28 -0.35
C VAL A 321 -21.17 -0.50 0.43
N LEU A 322 -20.89 0.75 0.79
CA LEU A 322 -21.82 1.65 1.49
C LEU A 322 -22.84 2.33 0.58
N LEU A 323 -22.82 2.08 -0.74
CA LEU A 323 -23.92 2.44 -1.63
C LEU A 323 -25.16 1.58 -1.37
N VAL A 324 -24.97 0.34 -0.91
CA VAL A 324 -26.05 -0.57 -0.53
C VAL A 324 -26.67 -0.09 0.80
N PRO A 325 -27.93 0.38 0.82
CA PRO A 325 -28.51 1.01 2.01
C PRO A 325 -28.54 0.12 3.25
N PHE A 326 -28.79 -1.18 3.06
CA PHE A 326 -28.81 -2.17 4.14
C PHE A 326 -27.44 -2.27 4.84
N ILE A 327 -26.38 -2.46 4.06
CA ILE A 327 -25.01 -2.59 4.59
C ILE A 327 -24.58 -1.27 5.24
N ARG A 328 -24.84 -0.14 4.57
CA ARG A 328 -24.58 1.20 5.10
C ARG A 328 -25.23 1.40 6.47
N ASN A 329 -26.51 1.07 6.60
CA ASN A 329 -27.25 1.28 7.84
C ASN A 329 -26.72 0.38 8.98
N ILE A 330 -26.25 -0.83 8.67
CA ILE A 330 -25.60 -1.71 9.66
C ILE A 330 -24.33 -1.07 10.19
N PHE A 331 -23.40 -0.65 9.32
CA PHE A 331 -22.13 -0.09 9.78
C PHE A 331 -22.29 1.26 10.48
N ILE A 332 -23.27 2.09 10.08
CA ILE A 332 -23.59 3.33 10.79
C ILE A 332 -24.19 3.04 12.18
N ALA A 333 -25.08 2.04 12.31
CA ALA A 333 -25.71 1.71 13.58
C ALA A 333 -24.76 0.95 14.54
N TYR A 334 -23.81 0.20 13.98
CA TYR A 334 -22.87 -0.65 14.71
C TYR A 334 -21.42 -0.41 14.24
N PRO A 335 -20.86 0.79 14.46
CA PRO A 335 -19.51 1.15 13.99
C PRO A 335 -18.42 0.26 14.63
N SER A 336 -18.69 -0.29 15.83
CA SER A 336 -17.80 -1.23 16.51
C SER A 336 -17.48 -2.49 15.69
N ILE A 337 -18.36 -2.93 14.79
CA ILE A 337 -18.11 -4.10 13.92
C ILE A 337 -16.94 -3.81 12.98
N ALA A 338 -17.03 -2.71 12.22
CA ALA A 338 -15.97 -2.34 11.29
C ALA A 338 -14.64 -2.14 12.03
N ARG A 339 -14.65 -1.40 13.15
CA ARG A 339 -13.44 -1.18 13.98
C ARG A 339 -12.83 -2.48 14.52
N THR A 340 -13.67 -3.42 14.97
CA THR A 340 -13.20 -4.72 15.47
C THR A 340 -12.50 -5.49 14.36
N LEU A 341 -13.10 -5.55 13.16
CA LEU A 341 -12.52 -6.25 12.02
C LEU A 341 -11.25 -5.56 11.50
N THR A 342 -11.17 -4.23 11.55
CA THR A 342 -9.93 -3.49 11.28
C THR A 342 -8.81 -3.90 12.22
N VAL A 343 -9.09 -4.10 13.52
CA VAL A 343 -8.08 -4.53 14.49
C VAL A 343 -7.68 -5.98 14.27
N LEU A 344 -8.66 -6.88 14.14
CA LEU A 344 -8.42 -8.32 14.01
C LEU A 344 -7.68 -8.68 12.73
N PHE A 345 -8.06 -8.11 11.59
CA PHE A 345 -7.40 -8.39 10.32
C PHE A 345 -6.26 -7.43 10.02
N GLY A 346 -6.32 -6.18 10.50
CA GLY A 346 -5.24 -5.22 10.24
C GLY A 346 -4.03 -5.45 11.13
N ILE A 347 -4.18 -5.28 12.44
CA ILE A 347 -3.06 -5.50 13.37
C ILE A 347 -2.79 -7.00 13.50
N GLY A 348 -3.85 -7.83 13.56
CA GLY A 348 -3.72 -9.28 13.71
C GLY A 348 -3.06 -10.00 12.52
N ALA A 349 -2.88 -9.35 11.35
CA ALA A 349 -2.10 -9.89 10.24
C ALA A 349 -0.66 -10.26 10.66
N TYR A 350 -0.09 -9.64 11.71
CA TYR A 350 1.21 -10.03 12.25
C TYR A 350 1.29 -11.49 12.76
N LYS A 351 0.16 -12.19 12.91
CA LYS A 351 0.15 -13.62 13.24
C LYS A 351 0.20 -14.52 12.01
N VAL A 352 0.15 -13.95 10.82
CA VAL A 352 0.20 -14.69 9.55
C VAL A 352 1.65 -14.69 9.06
N PRO A 353 2.36 -15.84 9.11
CA PRO A 353 3.78 -15.90 8.78
C PRO A 353 4.01 -15.77 7.27
N ASP A 354 3.16 -16.40 6.45
CA ASP A 354 3.29 -16.34 5.00
C ASP A 354 3.04 -14.92 4.45
N PRO A 355 3.96 -14.35 3.64
CA PRO A 355 3.83 -12.99 3.14
C PRO A 355 2.55 -12.72 2.33
N GLU A 356 2.17 -13.64 1.43
CA GLU A 356 0.98 -13.49 0.57
C GLU A 356 -0.29 -13.46 1.42
N GLN A 357 -0.43 -14.42 2.33
CA GLN A 357 -1.57 -14.48 3.24
C GLN A 357 -1.59 -13.30 4.21
N ARG A 358 -0.43 -12.80 4.64
CA ARG A 358 -0.32 -11.60 5.48
C ARG A 358 -0.86 -10.39 4.73
N LEU A 359 -0.48 -10.22 3.45
CA LEU A 359 -0.99 -9.15 2.59
C LEU A 359 -2.51 -9.23 2.43
N LEU A 360 -3.07 -10.41 2.16
CA LEU A 360 -4.52 -10.59 2.04
C LEU A 360 -5.25 -10.24 3.35
N THR A 361 -4.66 -10.58 4.49
CA THR A 361 -5.23 -10.31 5.81
C THR A 361 -5.23 -8.81 6.14
N ILE A 362 -4.10 -8.10 5.95
CA ILE A 362 -4.05 -6.63 6.13
C ILE A 362 -4.93 -5.90 5.11
N THR A 363 -5.10 -6.45 3.90
CA THR A 363 -6.03 -5.93 2.88
C THR A 363 -7.47 -5.98 3.37
N ALA A 364 -7.91 -7.11 3.94
CA ALA A 364 -9.23 -7.21 4.59
C ALA A 364 -9.38 -6.22 5.76
N GLY A 365 -8.35 -6.09 6.60
CA GLY A 365 -8.32 -5.10 7.69
C GLY A 365 -8.48 -3.67 7.19
N THR A 366 -7.83 -3.33 6.08
CA THR A 366 -7.91 -1.99 5.46
C THR A 366 -9.28 -1.70 4.88
N VAL A 367 -9.95 -2.69 4.25
CA VAL A 367 -11.35 -2.56 3.80
C VAL A 367 -12.26 -2.13 4.95
N PHE A 368 -12.19 -2.82 6.08
CA PHE A 368 -13.00 -2.46 7.26
C PHE A 368 -12.55 -1.14 7.89
N GLY A 369 -11.25 -0.82 7.83
CA GLY A 369 -10.70 0.47 8.23
C GLY A 369 -11.35 1.63 7.48
N VAL A 370 -11.38 1.56 6.14
CA VAL A 370 -12.02 2.57 5.30
C VAL A 370 -13.54 2.63 5.54
N ILE A 371 -14.22 1.48 5.63
CA ILE A 371 -15.65 1.42 5.96
C ILE A 371 -15.93 2.10 7.30
N SER A 372 -15.09 1.90 8.32
CA SER A 372 -15.27 2.53 9.64
C SER A 372 -15.20 4.06 9.57
N VAL A 373 -14.21 4.61 8.87
CA VAL A 373 -14.06 6.07 8.70
C VAL A 373 -15.24 6.68 7.95
N VAL A 374 -15.71 6.04 6.88
CA VAL A 374 -16.82 6.54 6.06
C VAL A 374 -18.16 6.44 6.79
N SER A 375 -18.40 5.34 7.51
CA SER A 375 -19.63 5.14 8.29
C SER A 375 -19.71 6.05 9.51
N GLU A 376 -18.60 6.25 10.24
CA GLU A 376 -18.54 7.19 11.36
C GLU A 376 -18.68 8.64 10.90
N PHE A 377 -18.05 9.02 9.79
CA PHE A 377 -18.31 10.31 9.14
C PHE A 377 -19.82 10.50 8.90
N ALA A 378 -20.49 9.49 8.36
CA ALA A 378 -21.93 9.55 8.10
C ALA A 378 -22.77 9.67 9.37
N ALA A 379 -22.33 9.03 10.46
CA ALA A 379 -22.97 9.08 11.77
C ALA A 379 -22.84 10.47 12.44
N VAL A 380 -21.68 11.13 12.31
CA VAL A 380 -21.39 12.37 13.04
C VAL A 380 -21.57 13.66 12.22
N ARG A 381 -21.62 13.61 10.89
CA ARG A 381 -21.65 14.79 9.98
C ARG A 381 -22.78 15.80 10.22
N ASN A 382 -23.83 15.40 10.93
CA ASN A 382 -24.99 16.25 11.25
C ASN A 382 -24.88 16.93 12.62
N TYR A 383 -23.88 16.56 13.43
CA TYR A 383 -23.61 17.06 14.78
C TYR A 383 -22.34 17.92 14.73
N PRO A 384 -22.45 19.25 14.57
CA PRO A 384 -21.32 20.11 14.19
C PRO A 384 -20.12 20.03 15.14
N LYS A 385 -20.40 19.96 16.45
CA LYS A 385 -19.38 19.88 17.49
C LYS A 385 -18.76 18.49 17.60
N LYS A 386 -19.55 17.42 17.60
CA LYS A 386 -19.04 16.04 17.51
C LYS A 386 -18.22 15.84 16.24
N PHE A 387 -18.68 16.35 15.11
CA PHE A 387 -17.97 16.29 13.84
C PHE A 387 -16.62 16.99 13.90
N ASN A 388 -16.57 18.22 14.44
CA ASN A 388 -15.31 18.93 14.61
C ASN A 388 -14.35 18.14 15.53
N SER A 389 -14.86 17.60 16.64
CA SER A 389 -14.07 16.76 17.54
C SER A 389 -13.58 15.47 16.87
N TYR A 390 -14.39 14.82 16.02
CA TYR A 390 -14.01 13.64 15.24
C TYR A 390 -12.88 13.94 14.27
N VAL A 391 -12.99 15.05 13.52
CA VAL A 391 -11.93 15.51 12.58
C VAL A 391 -10.64 15.81 13.35
N SER A 392 -10.72 16.50 14.49
CA SER A 392 -9.55 16.74 15.35
C SER A 392 -8.92 15.43 15.83
N THR A 393 -9.71 14.45 16.31
CA THR A 393 -9.16 13.15 16.73
C THR A 393 -8.56 12.36 15.59
N PHE A 394 -9.07 12.50 14.37
CA PHE A 394 -8.53 11.85 13.18
C PHE A 394 -7.13 12.35 12.85
N ILE A 395 -6.90 13.67 12.91
CA ILE A 395 -5.57 14.28 12.73
C ILE A 395 -4.66 14.00 13.92
N LEU A 396 -5.18 14.05 15.14
CA LEU A 396 -4.41 13.66 16.33
C LEU A 396 -4.01 12.17 16.32
N GLY A 397 -4.79 11.30 15.65
CA GLY A 397 -4.40 9.90 15.42
C GLY A 397 -3.22 9.76 14.45
N ALA A 398 -3.13 10.60 13.42
CA ALA A 398 -1.96 10.67 12.55
C ALA A 398 -0.74 11.21 13.31
N LEU A 399 -0.92 12.27 14.12
CA LEU A 399 0.11 12.80 15.02
C LEU A 399 0.59 11.73 16.01
N ALA A 400 -0.34 10.99 16.62
CA ALA A 400 0.00 9.90 17.52
C ALA A 400 0.82 8.83 16.77
N THR A 401 0.43 8.46 15.55
CA THR A 401 1.22 7.55 14.70
C THR A 401 2.65 8.06 14.51
N SER A 402 2.80 9.34 14.15
CA SER A 402 4.11 9.99 13.96
C SER A 402 4.94 10.04 15.26
N ILE A 403 4.34 10.33 16.42
CA ILE A 403 5.03 10.34 17.73
C ILE A 403 5.42 8.92 18.16
N PHE A 404 4.56 7.92 17.95
CA PHE A 404 4.90 6.54 18.26
C PHE A 404 6.01 6.03 17.33
N LYS A 405 5.99 6.38 16.04
CA LYS A 405 7.12 6.12 15.15
C LYS A 405 8.40 6.80 15.66
N PHE A 406 8.32 8.06 16.08
CA PHE A 406 9.45 8.75 16.72
C PHE A 406 9.92 8.07 18.02
N MET A 407 9.05 7.43 18.79
CA MET A 407 9.43 6.64 19.97
C MET A 407 10.13 5.33 19.60
N PHE A 408 9.72 4.70 18.49
CA PHE A 408 10.17 3.39 18.04
C PHE A 408 11.03 3.49 16.78
N TYR A 409 11.93 4.48 16.73
CA TYR A 409 12.96 4.62 15.70
C TYR A 409 12.38 4.57 14.27
N SER A 410 11.32 5.33 14.04
CA SER A 410 10.57 5.44 12.78
C SER A 410 9.72 4.22 12.40
N ASN A 411 9.62 3.18 13.24
CA ASN A 411 8.64 2.10 13.04
C ASN A 411 7.35 2.33 13.82
N ASN A 412 6.21 1.95 13.25
CA ASN A 412 4.99 1.85 14.05
C ASN A 412 5.02 0.52 14.82
N PRO A 413 4.95 0.53 16.16
CA PRO A 413 5.17 -0.67 16.96
C PRO A 413 4.09 -1.74 16.79
N ILE A 414 2.97 -1.43 16.13
CA ILE A 414 1.85 -2.37 15.92
C ILE A 414 1.57 -2.63 14.44
N TRP A 415 2.52 -2.32 13.55
CA TRP A 415 2.46 -2.74 12.15
C TRP A 415 2.51 -4.27 12.03
N PRO A 416 1.90 -4.86 10.99
CA PRO A 416 1.91 -6.30 10.76
C PRO A 416 3.28 -6.86 10.34
N ILE A 417 4.25 -6.01 10.00
CA ILE A 417 5.66 -6.37 9.78
C ILE A 417 6.49 -6.39 11.08
N MET A 418 5.85 -6.13 12.23
CA MET A 418 6.47 -6.17 13.54
C MET A 418 5.99 -7.40 14.32
N HIS A 419 6.87 -7.92 15.16
CA HIS A 419 6.63 -9.00 16.11
C HIS A 419 7.52 -8.82 17.33
N LYS A 420 7.34 -9.63 18.37
CA LYS A 420 7.98 -9.41 19.68
C LYS A 420 9.51 -9.31 19.58
N GLU A 421 10.13 -10.14 18.76
CA GLU A 421 11.58 -10.27 18.64
C GLU A 421 12.21 -9.09 17.85
N ASN A 422 11.46 -8.39 17.00
CA ASN A 422 11.92 -7.17 16.31
C ASN A 422 11.36 -5.85 16.90
N GLY A 423 10.76 -5.91 18.10
CA GLY A 423 10.31 -4.72 18.84
C GLY A 423 8.81 -4.39 18.73
N GLY A 424 8.00 -5.31 18.19
CA GLY A 424 6.56 -5.18 18.05
C GLY A 424 5.75 -5.30 19.36
N TYR A 425 4.70 -4.48 19.47
CA TYR A 425 3.72 -4.41 20.56
C TYR A 425 2.31 -4.79 20.09
N ASN A 426 2.20 -5.59 19.01
CA ASN A 426 0.94 -5.92 18.34
C ASN A 426 -0.14 -6.46 19.29
N GLY A 427 0.22 -7.30 20.26
CA GLY A 427 -0.73 -7.83 21.25
C GLY A 427 -1.37 -6.74 22.11
N THR A 428 -0.58 -5.77 22.58
CA THR A 428 -1.07 -4.58 23.28
C THR A 428 -1.92 -3.71 22.37
N GLY A 429 -1.50 -3.53 21.11
CA GLY A 429 -2.26 -2.83 20.09
C GLY A 429 -3.64 -3.44 19.82
N ILE A 430 -3.72 -4.77 19.74
CA ILE A 430 -4.98 -5.52 19.57
C ILE A 430 -5.87 -5.30 20.79
N PHE A 431 -5.34 -5.45 22.00
CA PHE A 431 -6.15 -5.26 23.21
C PHE A 431 -6.74 -3.85 23.29
N LEU A 432 -5.91 -2.81 23.13
CA LEU A 432 -6.35 -1.42 23.19
C LEU A 432 -7.27 -1.06 22.01
N GLY A 433 -6.98 -1.58 20.82
CA GLY A 433 -7.79 -1.41 19.63
C GLY A 433 -9.17 -2.04 19.75
N LEU A 434 -9.27 -3.28 20.27
CA LEU A 434 -10.55 -3.95 20.54
C LEU A 434 -11.35 -3.25 21.63
N LEU A 435 -10.67 -2.75 22.67
CA LEU A 435 -11.30 -1.96 23.71
C LEU A 435 -11.91 -0.67 23.13
N ALA A 436 -11.16 0.06 22.30
CA ALA A 436 -11.64 1.26 21.62
C ALA A 436 -12.76 0.95 20.62
N ALA A 437 -12.65 -0.14 19.86
CA ALA A 437 -13.69 -0.61 18.96
C ALA A 437 -15.01 -0.87 19.72
N PHE A 438 -14.96 -1.56 20.85
CA PHE A 438 -16.12 -1.88 21.68
C PHE A 438 -16.84 -0.63 22.21
N PHE A 439 -16.08 0.38 22.64
CA PHE A 439 -16.60 1.64 23.17
C PHE A 439 -16.86 2.72 22.11
N THR A 440 -16.80 2.38 20.82
CA THR A 440 -17.10 3.32 19.74
C THR A 440 -18.57 3.80 19.86
N PRO A 441 -18.84 5.12 19.89
CA PRO A 441 -20.19 5.65 20.09
C PRO A 441 -21.19 5.14 19.05
N LYS A 442 -22.38 4.73 19.51
CA LYS A 442 -23.51 4.38 18.63
C LYS A 442 -24.41 5.59 18.44
N GLU A 443 -24.34 6.22 17.27
CA GLU A 443 -25.28 7.29 16.91
C GLU A 443 -26.49 6.69 16.20
N LYS A 444 -27.71 7.09 16.60
CA LYS A 444 -28.92 6.67 15.90
C LYS A 444 -29.07 7.48 14.61
N PRO A 445 -29.29 6.86 13.44
CA PRO A 445 -29.61 7.59 12.23
C PRO A 445 -30.83 8.47 12.47
N THR A 446 -30.76 9.76 12.12
CA THR A 446 -31.83 10.71 12.44
C THR A 446 -32.92 10.54 11.36
N PRO A 447 -34.23 10.56 11.67
CA PRO A 447 -35.29 10.42 10.66
C PRO A 447 -35.28 11.49 9.55
N LYS A 448 -34.52 12.59 9.75
CA LYS A 448 -34.26 13.60 8.71
C LYS A 448 -33.28 13.13 7.62
N ASP A 449 -32.53 12.06 7.82
CA ASP A 449 -31.63 11.47 6.81
C ASP A 449 -32.39 10.90 5.59
N LEU A 450 -33.71 10.71 5.68
CA LEU A 450 -34.57 10.20 4.60
C LEU A 450 -35.16 11.30 3.69
N LYS A 451 -35.13 12.57 4.12
CA LYS A 451 -35.43 13.69 3.23
C LYS A 451 -34.08 14.23 2.79
N ALA A 452 -33.72 13.99 1.52
CA ALA A 452 -32.55 14.59 0.91
C ALA A 452 -32.43 16.06 1.36
N THR A 453 -31.46 16.35 2.23
CA THR A 453 -31.06 17.72 2.51
C THR A 453 -30.80 18.33 1.14
N LYS A 454 -31.64 19.29 0.73
CA LYS A 454 -31.42 20.06 -0.50
C LYS A 454 -29.95 20.46 -0.48
N THR A 455 -29.17 19.95 -1.43
CA THR A 455 -27.80 20.41 -1.62
C THR A 455 -27.88 21.91 -1.82
N SER A 456 -27.22 22.66 -0.95
CA SER A 456 -27.09 24.11 -1.03
C SER A 456 -26.66 24.46 -2.47
N PRO A 457 -27.30 25.45 -3.11
CA PRO A 457 -26.90 25.86 -4.45
C PRO A 457 -25.43 26.32 -4.44
N GLY A 458 -24.62 25.79 -5.37
CA GLY A 458 -23.25 26.24 -5.63
C GLY A 458 -22.15 25.18 -5.54
N GLY A 459 -22.26 24.17 -4.67
CA GLY A 459 -21.21 23.14 -4.53
C GLY A 459 -21.42 21.88 -5.37
N SER A 460 -20.37 21.06 -5.54
CA SER A 460 -20.45 19.77 -6.25
C SER A 460 -19.72 18.64 -5.52
N LEU A 461 -20.21 17.41 -5.75
CA LEU A 461 -19.59 16.19 -5.22
C LEU A 461 -18.15 16.04 -5.73
N LEU A 462 -17.90 16.37 -7.00
CA LEU A 462 -16.59 16.26 -7.63
C LEU A 462 -15.56 17.19 -6.97
N LEU A 463 -15.93 18.45 -6.71
CA LEU A 463 -15.02 19.40 -6.03
C LEU A 463 -14.67 18.93 -4.61
N ALA A 464 -15.65 18.37 -3.88
CA ALA A 464 -15.43 17.81 -2.55
C ALA A 464 -14.51 16.58 -2.59
N ALA A 465 -14.74 15.67 -3.54
CA ALA A 465 -13.96 14.45 -3.71
C ALA A 465 -12.50 14.76 -4.09
N ILE A 466 -12.28 15.65 -5.07
CA ILE A 466 -10.92 16.06 -5.48
C ILE A 466 -10.19 16.72 -4.30
N GLY A 467 -10.88 17.62 -3.59
CA GLY A 467 -10.40 18.24 -2.36
C GLY A 467 -9.93 17.26 -1.31
N PHE A 468 -10.77 16.25 -1.02
CA PHE A 468 -10.45 15.21 -0.05
C PHE A 468 -9.31 14.30 -0.52
N GLY A 469 -9.27 13.94 -1.81
CA GLY A 469 -8.24 13.06 -2.35
C GLY A 469 -6.84 13.66 -2.28
N GLY A 470 -6.67 14.91 -2.73
CA GLY A 470 -5.39 15.62 -2.58
C GLY A 470 -5.00 15.79 -1.12
N TYR A 471 -5.96 16.14 -0.27
CA TYR A 471 -5.75 16.28 1.16
C TYR A 471 -5.31 14.97 1.85
N TYR A 472 -6.01 13.87 1.60
CA TYR A 472 -5.74 12.58 2.23
C TYR A 472 -4.35 12.07 1.85
N PHE A 473 -3.98 12.16 0.56
CA PHE A 473 -2.63 11.88 0.07
C PHE A 473 -1.59 12.72 0.83
N SER A 474 -1.76 14.05 0.92
CA SER A 474 -0.78 14.92 1.58
C SER A 474 -0.62 14.60 3.08
N ILE A 475 -1.69 14.24 3.79
CA ILE A 475 -1.57 13.80 5.19
C ILE A 475 -0.79 12.48 5.27
N GLN A 476 -1.13 11.51 4.42
CA GLN A 476 -0.49 10.20 4.43
C GLN A 476 1.01 10.29 4.10
N SER A 477 1.38 11.08 3.08
CA SER A 477 2.76 11.24 2.61
C SER A 477 3.64 12.08 3.52
N TYR A 478 3.09 13.09 4.21
CA TYR A 478 3.92 14.10 4.86
C TYR A 478 3.77 14.22 6.38
N LEU A 479 2.69 13.70 6.98
CA LEU A 479 2.40 13.87 8.41
C LEU A 479 2.48 12.58 9.22
N THR A 480 2.61 11.42 8.56
CA THR A 480 2.63 10.12 9.26
C THR A 480 3.98 9.77 9.88
N ASP A 481 5.04 10.52 9.58
CA ASP A 481 6.36 10.45 10.21
C ASP A 481 7.01 11.85 10.25
N SER A 482 7.75 12.15 11.30
CA SER A 482 8.41 13.45 11.46
C SER A 482 9.74 13.57 10.72
N GLY A 483 10.36 12.45 10.36
CA GLY A 483 11.63 12.37 9.65
C GLY A 483 11.51 12.63 8.15
N THR A 484 10.37 12.33 7.53
CA THR A 484 10.17 12.45 6.07
C THR A 484 10.51 13.84 5.53
N LEU A 485 9.93 14.88 6.13
CA LEU A 485 10.17 16.27 5.71
C LEU A 485 11.51 16.83 6.19
N ALA A 486 12.10 16.25 7.24
CA ALA A 486 13.45 16.61 7.66
C ALA A 486 14.47 16.10 6.63
N LEU A 487 14.38 14.82 6.25
CA LEU A 487 15.24 14.18 5.26
C LEU A 487 15.02 14.70 3.84
N TRP A 488 13.82 15.17 3.49
CA TRP A 488 13.59 15.91 2.25
C TRP A 488 14.51 17.15 2.12
N THR A 489 14.78 17.81 3.25
CA THR A 489 15.59 19.04 3.31
C THR A 489 17.05 18.80 3.71
N TRP A 490 17.45 17.54 3.86
CA TRP A 490 18.79 17.15 4.27
C TRP A 490 19.81 17.33 3.13
N GLU A 491 21.01 17.81 3.47
CA GLU A 491 22.12 18.03 2.52
C GLU A 491 23.47 17.49 3.02
N GLY A 492 23.49 16.67 4.09
CA GLY A 492 24.73 16.10 4.61
C GLY A 492 25.45 16.97 5.67
N TYR A 493 26.76 16.78 5.77
CA TYR A 493 27.65 17.40 6.75
C TYR A 493 28.47 18.57 6.15
N PRO A 494 28.81 19.60 6.95
CA PRO A 494 28.39 19.81 8.34
C PRO A 494 26.89 20.08 8.44
N ILE A 495 26.27 19.64 9.54
CA ILE A 495 24.81 19.69 9.72
C ILE A 495 24.34 21.14 9.74
N LYS A 496 23.69 21.57 8.64
CA LYS A 496 23.08 22.90 8.47
C LYS A 496 21.56 22.88 8.53
N GLY A 497 20.95 21.70 8.63
CA GLY A 497 19.50 21.49 8.61
C GLY A 497 19.00 20.64 9.78
N PRO A 498 17.70 20.33 9.80
CA PRO A 498 17.14 19.39 10.77
C PRO A 498 17.65 17.96 10.53
N THR A 499 17.80 17.20 11.60
CA THR A 499 17.87 15.73 11.57
C THR A 499 16.48 15.17 11.91
N PRO A 500 16.21 13.87 11.70
CA PRO A 500 14.96 13.26 12.14
C PRO A 500 14.62 13.53 13.61
N ILE A 501 15.63 13.65 14.48
CA ILE A 501 15.47 13.95 15.91
C ILE A 501 15.22 15.44 16.14
N THR A 502 16.04 16.34 15.59
CA THR A 502 15.94 17.78 15.88
C THR A 502 14.74 18.45 15.20
N GLY A 503 14.28 17.93 14.06
CA GLY A 503 13.07 18.41 13.39
C GLY A 503 11.77 18.01 14.10
N ALA A 504 11.74 16.85 14.76
CA ALA A 504 10.50 16.20 15.20
C ALA A 504 9.57 17.11 16.03
N LEU A 505 10.12 17.83 17.03
CA LEU A 505 9.31 18.69 17.90
C LEU A 505 8.64 19.85 17.16
N LEU A 506 9.30 20.43 16.16
CA LEU A 506 8.73 21.52 15.34
C LEU A 506 7.61 21.00 14.44
N HIS A 507 7.79 19.81 13.85
CA HIS A 507 6.75 19.13 13.08
C HIS A 507 5.50 18.86 13.94
N PHE A 508 5.68 18.28 15.14
CA PHE A 508 4.57 18.01 16.07
C PHE A 508 3.90 19.31 16.54
N ALA A 509 4.68 20.33 16.87
CA ALA A 509 4.16 21.62 17.31
C ALA A 509 3.27 22.29 16.24
N ALA A 510 3.62 22.18 14.95
CA ALA A 510 2.81 22.68 13.85
C ALA A 510 1.42 22.02 13.80
N ILE A 511 1.35 20.69 13.91
CA ILE A 511 0.08 19.95 13.94
C ILE A 511 -0.72 20.32 15.19
N ILE A 512 -0.08 20.33 16.37
CA ILE A 512 -0.73 20.64 17.64
C ILE A 512 -1.34 22.04 17.62
N LEU A 513 -0.57 23.05 17.19
CA LEU A 513 -1.03 24.43 17.13
C LEU A 513 -2.23 24.58 16.20
N ALA A 514 -2.17 23.96 15.02
CA ALA A 514 -3.28 23.97 14.06
C ALA A 514 -4.56 23.34 14.64
N VAL A 515 -4.45 22.18 15.30
CA VAL A 515 -5.60 21.49 15.92
C VAL A 515 -6.18 22.28 17.09
N VAL A 516 -5.33 22.88 17.95
CA VAL A 516 -5.79 23.73 19.07
C VAL A 516 -6.52 24.97 18.57
N ILE A 517 -6.02 25.61 17.50
CA ILE A 517 -6.69 26.74 16.86
C ILE A 517 -8.06 26.30 16.31
N SER A 518 -8.11 25.17 15.59
CA SER A 518 -9.35 24.61 15.01
C SER A 518 -10.36 24.13 16.06
N ALA A 519 -9.91 23.77 17.27
CA ALA A 519 -10.80 23.43 18.38
C ALA A 519 -11.51 24.66 18.97
N LYS A 520 -10.91 25.85 18.86
CA LYS A 520 -11.43 27.11 19.43
C LYS A 520 -12.15 27.98 18.41
N LEU A 521 -11.57 28.15 17.22
CA LEU A 521 -11.99 29.10 16.20
C LEU A 521 -12.85 28.44 15.12
N HIS A 522 -13.64 29.26 14.42
CA HIS A 522 -14.47 28.79 13.32
C HIS A 522 -13.59 28.38 12.13
N PRO A 523 -13.89 27.27 11.41
CA PRO A 523 -13.15 26.85 10.21
C PRO A 523 -13.00 27.91 9.11
N ASN A 524 -13.81 28.98 9.15
CA ASN A 524 -13.78 30.03 8.14
C ASN A 524 -12.47 30.81 8.16
N LEU A 525 -11.76 30.82 9.30
CA LEU A 525 -10.45 31.47 9.44
C LEU A 525 -9.46 31.03 8.36
N PHE A 526 -9.46 29.74 8.00
CA PHE A 526 -8.51 29.16 7.06
C PHE A 526 -9.09 29.01 5.63
N SER A 527 -10.32 29.48 5.39
CA SER A 527 -11.01 29.30 4.10
C SER A 527 -10.64 30.35 3.04
N GLY A 528 -9.97 31.45 3.43
CA GLY A 528 -9.63 32.54 2.52
C GLY A 528 -8.63 32.12 1.42
N TRP A 529 -8.80 32.61 0.20
CA TRP A 529 -7.86 32.33 -0.91
C TRP A 529 -6.44 32.80 -0.58
N GLY A 530 -6.28 33.96 0.08
CA GLY A 530 -4.97 34.44 0.51
C GLY A 530 -4.25 33.45 1.41
N TYR A 531 -4.93 32.86 2.40
CA TYR A 531 -4.34 31.83 3.26
C TYR A 531 -3.93 30.59 2.46
N ASN A 532 -4.82 30.06 1.63
CA ASN A 532 -4.56 28.80 0.91
C ASN A 532 -3.44 28.95 -0.13
N ILE A 533 -3.36 30.09 -0.83
CA ILE A 533 -2.32 30.32 -1.84
C ILE A 533 -1.00 30.78 -1.20
N ILE A 534 -1.03 31.75 -0.28
CA ILE A 534 0.20 32.32 0.31
C ILE A 534 0.78 31.38 1.36
N VAL A 535 -0.03 30.91 2.32
CA VAL A 535 0.46 30.00 3.36
C VAL A 535 0.57 28.60 2.80
N GLY A 536 -0.49 28.05 2.20
CA GLY A 536 -0.45 26.69 1.64
C GLY A 536 0.53 26.56 0.47
N GLY A 537 0.29 27.29 -0.62
CA GLY A 537 1.13 27.24 -1.82
C GLY A 537 2.55 27.79 -1.60
N GLY A 538 2.67 28.90 -0.87
CA GLY A 538 3.99 29.50 -0.57
C GLY A 538 4.86 28.61 0.32
N SER A 539 4.29 27.95 1.34
CA SER A 539 5.07 27.01 2.17
C SER A 539 5.48 25.74 1.40
N ALA A 540 4.61 25.21 0.55
CA ALA A 540 4.95 24.11 -0.36
C ALA A 540 6.07 24.50 -1.34
N PHE A 541 6.03 25.72 -1.88
CA PHE A 541 7.08 26.25 -2.74
C PHE A 541 8.42 26.38 -1.98
N VAL A 542 8.41 26.94 -0.77
CA VAL A 542 9.63 27.06 0.05
C VAL A 542 10.22 25.69 0.39
N LEU A 543 9.38 24.71 0.74
CA LEU A 543 9.78 23.32 0.97
C LEU A 543 10.45 22.71 -0.27
N TYR A 544 9.90 22.95 -1.46
CA TYR A 544 10.45 22.39 -2.70
C TYR A 544 11.74 23.06 -3.14
N SER A 545 11.82 24.39 -3.02
CA SER A 545 12.90 25.19 -3.63
C SER A 545 14.15 25.33 -2.78
N PHE A 546 14.10 25.05 -1.47
CA PHE A 546 15.23 25.27 -0.56
C PHE A 546 15.54 24.01 0.26
N GLY A 547 16.83 23.80 0.55
CA GLY A 547 17.30 22.80 1.51
C GLY A 547 17.46 23.35 2.93
N ASN A 548 17.96 22.51 3.83
CA ASN A 548 18.29 22.82 5.22
C ASN A 548 17.13 23.47 6.02
N TRP A 549 17.45 24.25 7.05
CA TRP A 549 16.47 24.91 7.91
C TRP A 549 15.47 25.82 7.16
N LEU A 550 15.87 26.43 6.03
CA LEU A 550 14.96 27.28 5.25
C LEU A 550 13.88 26.45 4.55
N GLY A 551 14.28 25.37 3.86
CA GLY A 551 13.33 24.40 3.32
C GLY A 551 12.44 23.81 4.41
N TYR A 552 13.04 23.50 5.57
CA TYR A 552 12.30 22.93 6.69
C TYR A 552 11.28 23.90 7.30
N ALA A 553 11.56 25.20 7.33
CA ALA A 553 10.58 26.21 7.72
C ALA A 553 9.35 26.20 6.78
N GLY A 554 9.57 26.00 5.47
CA GLY A 554 8.51 25.71 4.51
C GLY A 554 7.74 24.44 4.87
N ALA A 555 8.45 23.36 5.23
CA ALA A 555 7.85 22.09 5.65
C ALA A 555 6.96 22.23 6.90
N VAL A 556 7.42 22.96 7.92
CA VAL A 556 6.67 23.26 9.15
C VAL A 556 5.42 24.10 8.82
N GLY A 557 5.57 25.12 7.95
CA GLY A 557 4.45 25.93 7.46
C GLY A 557 3.41 25.11 6.69
N TYR A 558 3.84 24.19 5.83
CA TYR A 558 2.97 23.32 5.06
C TYR A 558 2.27 22.28 5.93
N THR A 559 2.98 21.73 6.92
CA THR A 559 2.41 20.86 7.96
C THR A 559 1.31 21.56 8.74
N PHE A 560 1.56 22.80 9.18
CA PHE A 560 0.54 23.63 9.83
C PHE A 560 -0.67 23.86 8.91
N TYR A 561 -0.43 24.21 7.64
CA TYR A 561 -1.48 24.39 6.64
C TYR A 561 -2.37 23.15 6.51
N LEU A 562 -1.79 21.97 6.25
CA LEU A 562 -2.53 20.71 6.11
C LEU A 562 -3.34 20.37 7.37
N ALA A 563 -2.77 20.51 8.57
CA ALA A 563 -3.51 20.28 9.81
C ALA A 563 -4.67 21.29 10.01
N SER A 564 -4.45 22.56 9.65
CA SER A 564 -5.40 23.66 9.87
C SER A 564 -6.62 23.61 8.97
N ILE A 565 -6.48 23.16 7.72
CA ILE A 565 -7.59 23.06 6.76
C ILE A 565 -8.45 21.82 6.95
N SER A 566 -8.07 20.92 7.87
CA SER A 566 -8.82 19.68 8.14
C SER A 566 -10.32 19.93 8.31
N PRO A 567 -10.81 20.89 9.12
CA PRO A 567 -12.25 21.05 9.30
C PRO A 567 -12.93 21.56 8.02
N ILE A 568 -12.23 22.30 7.17
CA ILE A 568 -12.74 22.82 5.89
C ILE A 568 -12.97 21.67 4.93
N ILE A 569 -11.93 20.86 4.68
CA ILE A 569 -11.99 19.75 3.73
C ILE A 569 -13.05 18.73 4.16
N TRP A 570 -13.07 18.36 5.44
CA TRP A 570 -14.06 17.42 5.96
C TRP A 570 -15.49 17.99 5.92
N ASN A 571 -15.72 19.28 6.21
CA ASN A 571 -17.04 19.90 6.04
C ASN A 571 -17.47 19.99 4.57
N SER A 572 -16.53 20.12 3.63
CA SER A 572 -16.82 20.17 2.20
C SER A 572 -17.53 18.91 1.69
N LEU A 573 -17.36 17.77 2.37
CA LEU A 573 -17.95 16.47 2.03
C LEU A 573 -19.44 16.35 2.44
N ARG A 574 -19.94 17.23 3.32
CA ARG A 574 -21.27 17.10 3.93
C ARG A 574 -22.38 17.20 2.89
N GLY A 575 -23.46 16.45 3.06
CA GLY A 575 -24.63 16.52 2.19
C GLY A 575 -24.53 15.76 0.86
N TYR A 576 -23.38 15.16 0.54
CA TYR A 576 -23.22 14.27 -0.63
C TYR A 576 -23.44 12.79 -0.28
N ASN A 577 -23.55 11.97 -1.32
CA ASN A 577 -23.53 10.51 -1.19
C ASN A 577 -22.16 10.07 -0.68
N ILE A 578 -22.13 9.45 0.50
CA ILE A 578 -20.89 9.05 1.18
C ILE A 578 -20.09 8.00 0.38
N GLY A 579 -20.75 7.01 -0.23
CA GLY A 579 -20.06 5.99 -1.01
C GLY A 579 -19.38 6.61 -2.24
N GLY A 580 -20.10 7.48 -2.96
CA GLY A 580 -19.59 8.12 -4.16
C GLY A 580 -18.47 9.15 -3.91
N VAL A 581 -18.61 9.99 -2.88
CA VAL A 581 -17.62 11.05 -2.61
C VAL A 581 -16.31 10.49 -2.09
N PHE A 582 -16.35 9.48 -1.22
CA PHE A 582 -15.14 8.81 -0.72
C PHE A 582 -14.54 7.87 -1.77
N PHE A 583 -15.34 7.18 -2.61
CA PHE A 583 -14.80 6.43 -3.77
C PHE A 583 -13.93 7.32 -4.66
N LEU A 584 -14.47 8.46 -5.12
CA LEU A 584 -13.72 9.37 -5.98
C LEU A 584 -12.52 10.02 -5.27
N GLY A 585 -12.67 10.37 -3.99
CA GLY A 585 -11.59 10.98 -3.21
C GLY A 585 -10.42 10.03 -2.97
N PHE A 586 -10.70 8.80 -2.51
CA PHE A 586 -9.66 7.78 -2.35
C PHE A 586 -9.06 7.38 -3.71
N PHE A 587 -9.85 7.31 -4.78
CA PHE A 587 -9.33 7.05 -6.12
C PHE A 587 -8.27 8.08 -6.51
N LEU A 588 -8.56 9.38 -6.36
CA LEU A 588 -7.57 10.43 -6.63
C LEU A 588 -6.35 10.33 -5.71
N SER A 589 -6.56 10.03 -4.42
CA SER A 589 -5.45 9.84 -3.50
C SER A 589 -4.53 8.70 -3.95
N ILE A 590 -5.09 7.57 -4.41
CA ILE A 590 -4.29 6.44 -4.91
C ILE A 590 -3.57 6.82 -6.22
N VAL A 591 -4.20 7.58 -7.12
CA VAL A 591 -3.52 8.10 -8.31
C VAL A 591 -2.30 8.96 -7.92
N LEU A 592 -2.43 9.83 -6.92
CA LEU A 592 -1.32 10.62 -6.39
C LEU A 592 -0.26 9.75 -5.69
N SER A 593 -0.68 8.73 -4.94
CA SER A 593 0.23 7.74 -4.34
C SER A 593 1.05 6.99 -5.38
N LEU A 594 0.42 6.50 -6.44
CA LEU A 594 1.10 5.85 -7.57
C LEU A 594 2.04 6.82 -8.29
N ALA A 595 1.59 8.05 -8.55
CA ALA A 595 2.43 9.09 -9.12
C ALA A 595 3.68 9.37 -8.26
N SER A 596 3.55 9.35 -6.92
CA SER A 596 4.68 9.52 -5.99
C SER A 596 5.66 8.34 -5.95
N VAL A 597 5.27 7.17 -6.47
CA VAL A 597 6.16 6.02 -6.67
C VAL A 597 6.82 6.11 -8.04
N TRP A 598 6.08 6.51 -9.07
CA TRP A 598 6.58 6.61 -10.44
C TRP A 598 7.69 7.65 -10.62
N ILE A 599 7.81 8.65 -9.73
CA ILE A 599 8.94 9.60 -9.79
C ILE A 599 10.32 8.95 -9.55
N VAL A 600 10.36 7.77 -8.92
CA VAL A 600 11.58 7.01 -8.61
C VAL A 600 11.60 5.65 -9.33
N ALA A 601 10.48 4.92 -9.31
CA ALA A 601 10.36 3.62 -9.97
C ALA A 601 10.07 3.71 -11.47
N TYR A 602 10.42 4.83 -12.12
CA TYR A 602 10.03 5.11 -13.51
C TYR A 602 10.57 4.09 -14.52
N ALA A 603 11.66 3.39 -14.19
CA ALA A 603 12.24 2.32 -15.01
C ALA A 603 11.37 1.05 -15.03
N PHE A 604 10.58 0.79 -13.98
CA PHE A 604 9.86 -0.48 -13.80
C PHE A 604 8.37 -0.42 -14.13
N VAL A 605 7.82 0.77 -14.35
CA VAL A 605 6.36 0.98 -14.44
C VAL A 605 5.96 1.54 -15.81
N PRO A 606 4.90 0.99 -16.45
CA PRO A 606 4.39 1.52 -17.71
C PRO A 606 3.99 3.00 -17.58
N GLY A 607 4.56 3.86 -18.43
CA GLY A 607 4.34 5.30 -18.38
C GLY A 607 5.15 6.05 -17.30
N GLY A 608 5.99 5.34 -16.54
CA GLY A 608 6.92 5.91 -15.55
C GLY A 608 7.77 7.07 -16.06
N PRO A 609 8.36 7.01 -17.28
CA PRO A 609 9.17 8.11 -17.81
C PRO A 609 8.47 9.47 -17.89
N LEU A 610 7.13 9.51 -17.89
CA LEU A 610 6.37 10.78 -17.88
C LEU A 610 6.49 11.55 -16.55
N LEU A 611 6.77 10.85 -15.46
CA LEU A 611 6.92 11.42 -14.12
C LEU A 611 8.35 11.29 -13.57
N ARG A 612 9.31 10.80 -14.36
CA ARG A 612 10.71 10.70 -13.98
C ARG A 612 11.21 11.98 -13.33
N GLU A 613 11.61 11.89 -12.06
CA GLU A 613 12.18 12.99 -11.28
C GLU A 613 11.22 14.19 -11.05
N ARG A 614 9.91 14.01 -11.26
CA ARG A 614 8.90 15.09 -11.19
C ARG A 614 8.20 15.22 -9.84
N THR A 615 8.98 15.36 -8.76
CA THR A 615 8.44 15.67 -7.42
C THR A 615 7.66 16.99 -7.41
N ASP A 616 8.06 17.96 -8.24
CA ASP A 616 7.35 19.23 -8.45
C ASP A 616 5.90 19.00 -8.89
N ILE A 617 5.66 18.08 -9.82
CA ILE A 617 4.33 17.74 -10.32
C ILE A 617 3.51 17.08 -9.22
N VAL A 618 4.08 16.14 -8.45
CA VAL A 618 3.34 15.43 -7.38
C VAL A 618 2.96 16.38 -6.24
N LEU A 619 3.90 17.20 -5.75
CA LEU A 619 3.62 18.20 -4.71
C LEU A 619 2.66 19.29 -5.22
N GLY A 620 2.89 19.79 -6.44
CA GLY A 620 2.04 20.80 -7.06
C GLY A 620 0.62 20.32 -7.33
N SER A 621 0.45 19.10 -7.86
CA SER A 621 -0.87 18.51 -8.15
C SER A 621 -1.63 18.13 -6.89
N SER A 622 -0.96 17.59 -5.86
CA SER A 622 -1.60 17.32 -4.57
C SER A 622 -2.09 18.60 -3.89
N PHE A 623 -1.28 19.67 -3.87
CA PHE A 623 -1.72 20.98 -3.40
C PHE A 623 -2.85 21.57 -4.24
N ALA A 624 -2.75 21.53 -5.58
CA ALA A 624 -3.79 22.02 -6.47
C ALA A 624 -5.11 21.26 -6.28
N ALA A 625 -5.06 19.95 -6.02
CA ALA A 625 -6.22 19.13 -5.74
C ALA A 625 -6.93 19.49 -4.43
N ILE A 626 -6.23 20.05 -3.44
CA ILE A 626 -6.86 20.55 -2.20
C ILE A 626 -7.77 21.76 -2.47
N LEU A 627 -7.41 22.63 -3.42
CA LEU A 627 -8.11 23.90 -3.68
C LEU A 627 -9.59 23.73 -4.10
N PRO A 628 -9.98 22.75 -4.94
CA PRO A 628 -11.37 22.38 -5.17
C PRO A 628 -12.19 22.11 -3.90
N GLY A 629 -11.62 21.45 -2.89
CA GLY A 629 -12.29 21.20 -1.60
C GLY A 629 -12.55 22.49 -0.83
N VAL A 630 -11.57 23.38 -0.81
CA VAL A 630 -11.69 24.72 -0.21
C VAL A 630 -12.74 25.54 -0.95
N LEU A 631 -12.72 25.54 -2.28
CA LEU A 631 -13.74 26.19 -3.11
C LEU A 631 -15.13 25.64 -2.80
N ASN A 632 -15.28 24.31 -2.72
CA ASN A 632 -16.57 23.69 -2.42
C ASN A 632 -17.12 24.08 -1.05
N PHE A 633 -16.25 24.17 -0.04
CA PHE A 633 -16.61 24.68 1.28
C PHE A 633 -17.09 26.13 1.22
N ARG A 634 -16.37 27.00 0.49
CA ARG A 634 -16.73 28.42 0.34
C ARG A 634 -18.03 28.64 -0.41
N LEU A 635 -18.29 27.89 -1.48
CA LEU A 635 -19.55 27.96 -2.22
C LEU A 635 -20.76 27.59 -1.36
N ARG A 636 -20.52 26.99 -0.20
CA ARG A 636 -21.53 26.52 0.75
C ARG A 636 -21.38 27.15 2.14
N SER A 637 -20.54 28.18 2.27
CA SER A 637 -20.15 28.73 3.58
C SER A 637 -21.31 29.37 4.33
N ASP A 638 -22.35 29.87 3.64
CA ASP A 638 -23.47 30.56 4.29
C ASP A 638 -24.34 29.64 5.16
N GLU A 639 -24.40 28.35 4.84
CA GLU A 639 -25.06 27.34 5.67
C GLU A 639 -24.19 26.91 6.86
N VAL A 640 -22.86 26.94 6.67
CA VAL A 640 -21.87 26.50 7.67
C VAL A 640 -21.58 27.62 8.67
N ALA A 641 -21.51 28.88 8.24
CA ALA A 641 -21.12 30.04 9.04
C ALA A 641 -22.07 30.36 10.21
N LYS A 642 -23.31 29.87 10.16
CA LYS A 642 -24.32 30.07 11.22
C LYS A 642 -24.23 29.04 12.34
N VAL A 643 -23.32 28.07 12.24
CA VAL A 643 -23.23 26.91 13.12
C VAL A 643 -22.07 27.06 14.10
N LYS A 644 -22.28 26.69 15.37
CA LYS A 644 -21.23 26.73 16.40
C LYS A 644 -20.45 25.41 16.40
N PHE A 645 -19.18 25.47 15.98
CA PHE A 645 -18.27 24.30 15.90
C PHE A 645 -17.41 24.06 17.14
N SER A 646 -17.27 25.07 18.00
CA SER A 646 -16.39 25.03 19.16
C SER A 646 -17.13 25.10 20.49
N SER A 647 -16.50 24.55 21.52
CA SER A 647 -16.93 24.68 22.92
C SER A 647 -15.73 24.59 23.86
N CYS A 648 -15.88 25.11 25.08
CA CYS A 648 -14.83 24.99 26.11
C CYS A 648 -14.51 23.53 26.43
N LYS A 649 -15.49 22.62 26.32
CA LYS A 649 -15.28 21.19 26.55
C LYS A 649 -14.40 20.57 25.47
N ILE A 650 -14.68 20.83 24.19
CA ILE A 650 -13.86 20.36 23.07
C ILE A 650 -12.43 20.88 23.22
N LEU A 651 -12.28 22.18 23.48
CA LEU A 651 -10.96 22.78 23.70
C LEU A 651 -10.21 22.12 24.86
N ARG A 652 -10.88 21.89 26.00
CA ARG A 652 -10.28 21.20 27.16
C ARG A 652 -9.83 19.79 26.80
N GLN A 653 -10.68 19.00 26.13
CA GLN A 653 -10.36 17.64 25.69
C GLN A 653 -9.17 17.61 24.74
N THR A 654 -9.16 18.51 23.73
CA THR A 654 -8.03 18.69 22.81
C THR A 654 -6.76 19.06 23.57
N LEU A 655 -6.82 20.03 24.48
CA LEU A 655 -5.68 20.44 25.31
C LEU A 655 -5.13 19.28 26.13
N THR A 656 -5.99 18.48 26.78
CA THR A 656 -5.55 17.30 27.54
C THR A 656 -4.78 16.31 26.67
N ILE A 657 -5.30 16.00 25.47
CA ILE A 657 -4.64 15.05 24.55
C ILE A 657 -3.31 15.61 24.06
N VAL A 658 -3.27 16.86 23.58
CA VAL A 658 -2.03 17.43 23.07
C VAL A 658 -0.99 17.63 24.17
N THR A 659 -1.39 17.93 25.42
CA THR A 659 -0.46 17.97 26.54
C THR A 659 0.17 16.61 26.80
N ALA A 660 -0.61 15.53 26.78
CA ALA A 660 -0.08 14.17 26.95
C ALA A 660 0.87 13.78 25.80
N LEU A 661 0.47 14.05 24.54
CA LEU A 661 1.30 13.78 23.36
C LEU A 661 2.58 14.62 23.34
N SER A 662 2.52 15.90 23.71
CA SER A 662 3.70 16.77 23.82
C SER A 662 4.64 16.29 24.91
N ALA A 663 4.13 15.90 26.08
CA ALA A 663 4.96 15.36 27.16
C ALA A 663 5.67 14.07 26.71
N LEU A 664 4.97 13.20 25.98
CA LEU A 664 5.54 12.00 25.38
C LEU A 664 6.64 12.34 24.37
N ALA A 665 6.36 13.23 23.42
CA ALA A 665 7.31 13.63 22.38
C ALA A 665 8.58 14.28 22.96
N ILE A 666 8.43 15.15 23.96
CA ILE A 666 9.56 15.78 24.65
C ILE A 666 10.36 14.73 25.43
N ALA A 667 9.71 13.81 26.14
CA ALA A 667 10.40 12.74 26.86
C ALA A 667 11.20 11.83 25.92
N VAL A 668 10.62 11.48 24.77
CA VAL A 668 11.31 10.70 23.72
C VAL A 668 12.48 11.49 23.13
N PHE A 669 12.29 12.77 22.82
CA PHE A 669 13.35 13.62 22.30
C PHE A 669 14.55 13.68 23.25
N VAL A 670 14.30 13.90 24.55
CA VAL A 670 15.36 13.91 25.57
C VAL A 670 16.05 12.55 25.66
N LYS A 671 15.30 11.44 25.55
CA LYS A 671 15.86 10.09 25.59
C LYS A 671 16.74 9.76 24.37
N ARG A 672 16.33 10.21 23.18
CA ARG A 672 17.01 9.91 21.91
C ARG A 672 18.13 10.88 21.57
N TYR A 673 18.22 12.02 22.25
CA TYR A 673 19.28 13.00 21.98
C TYR A 673 20.65 12.40 22.33
N PRO A 674 21.63 12.41 21.40
CA PRO A 674 22.93 11.79 21.65
C PRO A 674 23.70 12.58 22.72
N THR A 675 24.16 11.89 23.76
CA THR A 675 24.90 12.50 24.89
C THR A 675 26.32 11.96 25.07
N GLU A 676 26.67 10.84 24.44
CA GLU A 676 27.97 10.20 24.58
C GLU A 676 28.76 10.26 23.26
N PRO A 677 30.10 10.43 23.32
CA PRO A 677 30.94 10.33 22.14
C PRO A 677 30.97 8.89 21.64
N PHE A 678 30.87 8.73 20.33
CA PHE A 678 30.98 7.42 19.68
C PHE A 678 32.42 6.91 19.74
N ARG A 679 32.58 5.60 19.98
CA ARG A 679 33.89 4.95 20.11
C ARG A 679 34.04 3.82 19.08
N PRO A 680 35.12 3.82 18.27
CA PRO A 680 35.50 2.71 17.40
C PRO A 680 35.94 1.47 18.20
N TYR A 681 35.94 0.30 17.56
CA TYR A 681 36.25 -0.98 18.22
C TYR A 681 37.75 -1.15 18.52
N ASN A 682 38.62 -0.63 17.64
CA ASN A 682 40.04 -0.94 17.63
C ASN A 682 40.95 0.30 17.80
N GLU A 683 40.66 1.14 18.80
CA GLU A 683 41.42 2.38 19.08
C GLU A 683 42.92 2.14 19.31
N ASP A 684 43.27 1.09 20.08
CA ASP A 684 44.65 0.81 20.49
C ASP A 684 45.55 0.43 19.30
N SER A 685 45.02 -0.32 18.34
CA SER A 685 45.75 -0.75 17.14
C SER A 685 45.70 0.26 15.99
N LYS A 686 44.98 1.39 16.18
CA LYS A 686 44.67 2.38 15.14
C LYS A 686 44.16 1.74 13.85
N SER A 687 43.38 0.68 13.99
CA SER A 687 42.72 -0.01 12.88
C SER A 687 41.23 0.28 12.88
N PHE A 688 40.60 0.06 11.73
CA PHE A 688 39.15 0.19 11.61
C PHE A 688 38.60 -0.84 10.63
N THR A 689 37.37 -1.27 10.86
CA THR A 689 36.66 -2.17 9.95
C THR A 689 35.61 -1.40 9.17
N ALA A 690 35.66 -1.49 7.84
CA ALA A 690 34.70 -0.90 6.92
C ALA A 690 33.90 -2.00 6.20
N GLY A 691 32.63 -1.75 5.92
CA GLY A 691 31.79 -2.71 5.19
C GLY A 691 30.75 -2.06 4.29
N ILE A 692 30.23 -2.84 3.36
CA ILE A 692 29.15 -2.45 2.43
C ILE A 692 28.07 -3.51 2.48
N TRP A 693 26.80 -3.08 2.41
CA TRP A 693 25.68 -4.01 2.39
C TRP A 693 24.44 -3.44 1.71
N CYS A 694 23.87 -4.17 0.75
CA CYS A 694 22.55 -3.90 0.19
C CYS A 694 21.43 -4.58 1.01
N VAL A 695 20.44 -3.82 1.48
CA VAL A 695 19.59 -4.26 2.61
C VAL A 695 18.10 -4.29 2.34
N HIS A 696 17.68 -4.29 1.08
CA HIS A 696 16.28 -4.52 0.68
C HIS A 696 15.28 -3.66 1.45
N PHE A 697 15.57 -2.36 1.61
CA PHE A 697 14.70 -1.41 2.30
C PHE A 697 14.37 -1.81 3.76
N GLY A 698 15.18 -2.66 4.38
CA GLY A 698 15.03 -3.13 5.76
C GLY A 698 13.87 -4.12 5.97
N LEU A 699 13.49 -4.88 4.95
CA LEU A 699 12.54 -6.00 5.05
C LEU A 699 13.27 -7.32 4.79
N ASP A 700 13.01 -8.34 5.62
CA ASP A 700 13.57 -9.67 5.41
C ASP A 700 12.72 -10.54 4.48
N ASN A 701 13.23 -11.74 4.14
CA ASN A 701 12.57 -12.69 3.22
C ASN A 701 11.17 -13.16 3.68
N ASP A 702 10.77 -12.86 4.90
CA ASP A 702 9.46 -13.21 5.46
C ASP A 702 8.61 -11.95 5.72
N MET A 703 8.97 -10.82 5.07
CA MET A 703 8.34 -9.50 5.18
C MET A 703 8.33 -8.93 6.61
N TRP A 704 9.35 -9.26 7.43
CA TRP A 704 9.54 -8.64 8.74
C TRP A 704 10.51 -7.48 8.66
N SER A 705 10.32 -6.50 9.55
CA SER A 705 11.31 -5.45 9.77
C SER A 705 12.64 -6.06 10.24
N SER A 706 13.73 -5.79 9.52
CA SER A 706 15.00 -6.50 9.70
C SER A 706 16.08 -5.71 10.43
N GLU A 707 15.87 -4.43 10.75
CA GLU A 707 16.91 -3.53 11.26
C GLU A 707 17.52 -3.95 12.60
N THR A 708 16.78 -4.67 13.46
CA THR A 708 17.35 -5.23 14.70
C THR A 708 18.36 -6.34 14.39
N ARG A 709 18.07 -7.19 13.40
CA ARG A 709 18.97 -8.27 12.96
C ARG A 709 20.20 -7.67 12.27
N MET A 710 19.99 -6.63 11.45
CA MET A 710 21.07 -5.89 10.81
C MET A 710 22.01 -5.25 11.84
N ALA A 711 21.46 -4.53 12.84
CA ALA A 711 22.27 -3.92 13.90
C ALA A 711 23.10 -4.95 14.68
N ASN A 712 22.52 -6.12 14.97
CA ASN A 712 23.24 -7.20 15.64
C ASN A 712 24.41 -7.73 14.78
N LEU A 713 24.20 -7.89 13.46
CA LEU A 713 25.27 -8.34 12.57
C LEU A 713 26.39 -7.29 12.45
N ILE A 714 26.04 -6.02 12.25
CA ILE A 714 27.00 -4.90 12.17
C ILE A 714 27.83 -4.82 13.46
N LYS A 715 27.19 -5.04 14.61
CA LYS A 715 27.86 -5.07 15.91
C LYS A 715 28.84 -6.22 16.03
N GLU A 716 28.41 -7.44 15.70
CA GLU A 716 29.23 -8.65 15.84
C GLU A 716 30.36 -8.74 14.81
N ALA A 717 30.18 -8.11 13.65
CA ALA A 717 31.22 -7.92 12.65
C ALA A 717 32.22 -6.81 13.03
N GLU A 718 32.01 -6.14 14.17
CA GLU A 718 32.88 -5.06 14.68
C GLU A 718 33.10 -3.95 13.64
N LEU A 719 32.03 -3.57 12.93
CA LEU A 719 32.09 -2.52 11.92
C LEU A 719 32.19 -1.13 12.55
N ASP A 720 33.22 -0.39 12.14
CA ASP A 720 33.40 1.02 12.48
C ASP A 720 32.75 1.94 11.45
N ILE A 721 32.77 1.53 10.17
CA ILE A 721 32.20 2.27 9.05
C ILE A 721 31.35 1.30 8.22
N VAL A 722 30.13 1.68 7.86
CA VAL A 722 29.29 0.86 6.98
C VAL A 722 28.50 1.70 6.00
N GLY A 723 28.58 1.34 4.73
CA GLY A 723 27.67 1.81 3.69
C GLY A 723 26.46 0.89 3.61
N LEU A 724 25.25 1.45 3.65
CA LEU A 724 24.00 0.71 3.45
C LEU A 724 23.31 1.19 2.18
N LEU A 725 22.96 0.27 1.29
CA LEU A 725 22.31 0.56 0.01
C LEU A 725 20.85 0.10 0.02
N GLU A 726 20.03 0.64 -0.89
CA GLU A 726 18.57 0.49 -0.84
C GLU A 726 17.98 0.96 0.49
N SER A 727 18.46 2.12 0.94
CA SER A 727 18.15 2.65 2.27
C SER A 727 17.04 3.72 2.30
N ASP A 728 16.58 4.23 1.14
CA ASP A 728 15.53 5.24 1.10
C ASP A 728 14.15 4.62 1.37
N THR A 729 13.71 4.75 2.63
CA THR A 729 12.42 4.26 3.11
C THR A 729 11.45 5.39 3.50
N GLN A 730 11.82 6.65 3.28
CA GLN A 730 11.02 7.84 3.59
C GLN A 730 10.00 8.17 2.49
N ARG A 731 9.37 7.14 1.96
CA ARG A 731 8.30 7.18 0.95
C ARG A 731 7.10 6.39 1.44
N LEU A 732 5.93 6.60 0.82
CA LEU A 732 4.71 5.85 1.14
C LEU A 732 4.93 4.32 1.13
N ILE A 733 5.66 3.83 0.13
CA ILE A 733 6.02 2.41 -0.05
C ILE A 733 6.99 1.88 1.01
N GLY A 734 7.86 2.74 1.55
CA GLY A 734 8.71 2.43 2.70
C GLY A 734 8.01 2.66 4.05
N GLY A 735 6.71 2.97 4.05
CA GLY A 735 5.97 3.30 5.27
C GLY A 735 6.35 4.65 5.89
N ASN A 736 7.01 5.52 5.13
CA ASN A 736 7.63 6.78 5.59
C ASN A 736 8.57 6.54 6.78
N ARG A 737 9.41 5.51 6.72
CA ARG A 737 10.29 5.13 7.83
C ARG A 737 11.75 5.41 7.50
N ASP A 738 12.62 5.23 8.48
CA ASP A 738 14.06 5.29 8.32
C ASP A 738 14.72 4.40 9.37
N PHE A 739 15.17 3.23 8.93
CA PHE A 739 15.76 2.21 9.80
C PHE A 739 17.19 2.57 10.26
N THR A 740 17.86 3.51 9.59
CA THR A 740 19.23 3.92 9.94
C THR A 740 19.29 4.56 11.33
N GLN A 741 18.19 5.22 11.76
CA GLN A 741 18.04 5.76 13.11
C GLN A 741 18.24 4.70 14.20
N LYS A 742 17.66 3.51 14.03
CA LYS A 742 17.78 2.42 15.01
C LYS A 742 19.22 1.95 15.11
N ILE A 743 19.87 1.73 13.96
CA ILE A 743 21.24 1.21 13.88
C ILE A 743 22.22 2.23 14.46
N ALA A 744 22.10 3.50 14.07
CA ALA A 744 22.98 4.57 14.54
C ALA A 744 22.87 4.79 16.06
N GLU A 745 21.66 4.79 16.62
CA GLU A 745 21.45 4.97 18.05
C GLU A 745 21.83 3.75 18.88
N ASP A 746 21.58 2.52 18.40
CA ASP A 746 21.95 1.29 19.11
C ASP A 746 23.46 1.07 19.17
N LEU A 747 24.16 1.42 18.09
CA LEU A 747 25.59 1.15 17.93
C LEU A 747 26.47 2.35 18.25
N GLY A 748 25.87 3.52 18.48
CA GLY A 748 26.58 4.78 18.69
C GLY A 748 27.41 5.14 17.46
N MET A 749 26.73 5.56 16.38
CA MET A 749 27.36 5.94 15.11
C MET A 749 26.80 7.29 14.62
N TYR A 750 27.68 8.09 14.01
CA TYR A 750 27.29 9.17 13.12
C TYR A 750 26.60 8.58 11.89
N VAL A 751 25.65 9.32 11.33
CA VAL A 751 24.91 8.87 10.16
C VAL A 751 24.76 10.01 9.16
N ASP A 752 25.19 9.77 7.93
CA ASP A 752 24.68 10.47 6.77
C ASP A 752 23.58 9.61 6.14
N TYR A 753 22.36 10.13 6.15
CA TYR A 753 21.17 9.48 5.61
C TYR A 753 21.18 9.39 4.07
N GLY A 754 22.11 10.09 3.42
CA GLY A 754 22.22 10.18 1.97
C GLY A 754 21.21 11.12 1.33
N PRO A 755 21.05 11.04 -0.01
CA PRO A 755 20.11 11.88 -0.75
C PRO A 755 18.68 11.70 -0.23
N GLY A 756 18.00 12.82 0.05
CA GLY A 756 16.61 12.79 0.52
C GLY A 756 15.61 12.19 -0.50
N PRO A 757 14.38 11.89 -0.08
CA PRO A 757 13.35 11.28 -0.94
C PRO A 757 12.98 12.13 -2.18
N ASN A 758 13.28 13.43 -2.16
CA ASN A 758 13.12 14.34 -3.29
C ASN A 758 14.22 14.23 -4.36
N LYS A 759 15.23 13.38 -4.17
CA LYS A 759 16.35 13.15 -5.08
C LYS A 759 16.20 11.90 -5.97
N HIS A 760 15.07 11.20 -5.83
CA HIS A 760 14.62 10.13 -6.75
C HIS A 760 15.59 8.96 -6.91
N THR A 761 16.26 8.57 -5.82
CA THR A 761 17.12 7.38 -5.78
C THR A 761 16.54 6.33 -4.85
N TRP A 762 17.09 5.11 -4.91
CA TRP A 762 16.79 4.05 -3.94
C TRP A 762 17.54 4.19 -2.61
N GLY A 763 18.39 5.23 -2.49
CA GLY A 763 19.10 5.57 -1.27
C GLY A 763 20.45 4.88 -1.12
N ALA A 764 21.34 5.60 -0.46
CA ALA A 764 22.60 5.11 0.09
C ALA A 764 22.75 5.81 1.44
N ALA A 765 23.22 5.13 2.47
CA ALA A 765 23.49 5.72 3.78
C ALA A 765 24.92 5.36 4.23
N LEU A 766 25.55 6.26 4.97
CA LEU A 766 26.86 6.04 5.58
C LEU A 766 26.70 6.13 7.09
N LEU A 767 27.08 5.07 7.81
CA LEU A 767 27.17 5.08 9.27
C LEU A 767 28.64 4.95 9.66
N SER A 768 29.07 5.73 10.65
CA SER A 768 30.47 5.77 11.08
C SER A 768 30.59 5.99 12.59
N LYS A 769 31.45 5.22 13.26
CA LYS A 769 31.88 5.48 14.64
C LYS A 769 32.82 6.69 14.72
N PHE A 770 33.46 7.05 13.61
CA PHE A 770 34.30 8.24 13.46
C PHE A 770 33.49 9.48 13.04
N PRO A 771 33.83 10.68 13.53
CA PRO A 771 33.16 11.92 13.14
C PRO A 771 33.13 12.14 11.63
N ILE A 772 31.94 12.42 11.08
CA ILE A 772 31.77 12.90 9.71
C ILE A 772 32.01 14.41 9.71
N ILE A 773 33.08 14.86 9.06
CA ILE A 773 33.48 16.28 9.02
C ILE A 773 32.69 17.04 7.96
N GLU A 774 32.62 16.46 6.77
CA GLU A 774 31.89 16.99 5.62
C GLU A 774 31.36 15.83 4.78
N SER A 775 30.24 16.05 4.09
CA SER A 775 29.76 15.11 3.10
C SER A 775 29.04 15.82 1.96
N THR A 776 29.12 15.22 0.78
CA THR A 776 28.46 15.68 -0.44
C THR A 776 27.71 14.52 -1.08
N HIS A 777 26.49 14.78 -1.55
CA HIS A 777 25.68 13.81 -2.26
C HIS A 777 25.75 14.06 -3.76
N HIS A 778 26.09 13.02 -4.51
CA HIS A 778 26.17 13.03 -5.96
C HIS A 778 25.04 12.18 -6.54
N LEU A 779 24.36 12.71 -7.56
CA LEU A 779 23.47 11.95 -8.42
C LEU A 779 24.19 11.76 -9.74
N LEU A 780 24.58 10.53 -10.02
CA LEU A 780 25.39 10.24 -11.20
C LEU A 780 24.52 10.23 -12.48
N PRO A 781 25.13 10.48 -13.65
CA PRO A 781 24.39 10.55 -14.90
C PRO A 781 23.65 9.24 -15.21
N SER A 782 22.39 9.38 -15.59
CA SER A 782 21.54 8.28 -16.02
C SER A 782 20.63 8.77 -17.14
N PRO A 783 21.02 8.61 -18.42
CA PRO A 783 20.18 9.03 -19.53
C PRO A 783 18.92 8.18 -19.71
N VAL A 784 18.92 6.90 -19.29
CA VAL A 784 17.83 5.96 -19.56
C VAL A 784 17.24 5.36 -18.28
N GLY A 785 18.09 4.79 -17.44
CA GLY A 785 17.74 3.99 -16.27
C GLY A 785 17.61 4.76 -14.97
N GLU A 786 18.00 4.11 -13.89
CA GLU A 786 17.91 4.64 -12.53
C GLU A 786 19.00 5.66 -12.21
N LEU A 787 18.63 6.68 -11.43
CA LEU A 787 19.59 7.59 -10.82
C LEU A 787 20.39 6.87 -9.73
N ALA A 788 21.69 6.81 -9.94
CA ALA A 788 22.64 6.18 -9.03
C ALA A 788 23.17 7.19 -7.99
N PRO A 789 22.92 6.98 -6.68
CA PRO A 789 23.40 7.85 -5.62
C PRO A 789 24.85 7.51 -5.22
N ALA A 790 25.62 8.55 -4.90
CA ALA A 790 26.87 8.42 -4.16
C ALA A 790 26.98 9.43 -3.01
N ILE A 791 27.53 8.99 -1.88
CA ILE A 791 27.96 9.86 -0.78
C ILE A 791 29.47 9.93 -0.84
N HIS A 792 30.04 11.13 -0.92
CA HIS A 792 31.46 11.37 -0.65
C HIS A 792 31.58 12.08 0.69
N ALA A 793 32.16 11.42 1.69
CA ALA A 793 32.29 11.94 3.04
C ALA A 793 33.76 11.96 3.48
N THR A 794 34.16 12.98 4.22
CA THR A 794 35.47 13.04 4.88
C THR A 794 35.28 12.70 6.37
N LEU A 795 35.96 11.66 6.85
CA LEU A 795 35.92 11.19 8.23
C LEU A 795 37.22 11.54 8.95
N ASP A 796 37.15 11.85 10.25
CA ASP A 796 38.33 11.96 11.12
C ASP A 796 38.62 10.61 11.79
N ILE A 797 39.55 9.86 11.19
CA ILE A 797 39.97 8.53 11.65
C ILE A 797 41.29 8.70 12.41
N TYR A 798 41.22 8.64 13.75
CA TYR A 798 42.39 8.76 14.65
C TYR A 798 43.26 10.01 14.42
N GLY A 799 42.66 11.13 13.98
CA GLY A 799 43.35 12.39 13.69
C GLY A 799 43.78 12.56 12.23
N GLU A 800 43.54 11.57 11.37
CA GLU A 800 43.78 11.63 9.93
C GLU A 800 42.46 11.73 9.16
N LEU A 801 42.41 12.65 8.18
CA LEU A 801 41.23 12.83 7.34
C LEU A 801 41.23 11.78 6.22
N VAL A 802 40.23 10.91 6.23
CA VAL A 802 40.06 9.83 5.26
C VAL A 802 38.73 10.02 4.52
N ASP A 803 38.78 9.96 3.19
CA ASP A 803 37.60 10.04 2.36
C ASP A 803 36.94 8.67 2.26
N VAL A 804 35.63 8.60 2.51
CA VAL A 804 34.82 7.40 2.31
C VAL A 804 33.74 7.72 1.27
N VAL A 805 33.70 6.91 0.23
CA VAL A 805 32.70 7.01 -0.84
C VAL A 805 31.76 5.82 -0.73
N VAL A 806 30.45 6.06 -0.56
CA VAL A 806 29.41 5.02 -0.63
C VAL A 806 28.68 5.16 -1.95
N PHE A 807 28.59 4.10 -2.74
CA PHE A 807 28.04 4.17 -4.09
C PHE A 807 27.10 2.99 -4.43
N HIS A 808 25.92 3.31 -4.99
CA HIS A 808 24.98 2.33 -5.52
C HIS A 808 24.83 2.53 -7.03
N SER A 809 25.36 1.60 -7.84
CA SER A 809 25.24 1.62 -9.30
C SER A 809 23.81 1.36 -9.76
N GLY A 810 23.45 1.88 -10.93
CA GLY A 810 22.21 1.55 -11.62
C GLY A 810 22.21 0.13 -12.20
N GLN A 811 21.05 -0.27 -12.72
CA GLN A 811 20.73 -1.61 -13.19
C GLN A 811 21.63 -2.12 -14.32
N GLU A 812 21.77 -3.45 -14.42
CA GLU A 812 22.63 -4.11 -15.41
C GLU A 812 22.23 -3.79 -16.85
N GLU A 813 20.93 -3.68 -17.11
CA GLU A 813 20.33 -3.53 -18.42
C GLU A 813 20.71 -2.21 -19.11
N ASP A 814 21.02 -1.17 -18.33
CA ASP A 814 21.33 0.18 -18.82
C ASP A 814 22.85 0.40 -18.94
N VAL A 815 23.46 -0.26 -19.93
CA VAL A 815 24.93 -0.30 -20.14
C VAL A 815 25.56 1.10 -20.21
N GLU A 816 24.93 2.06 -20.89
CA GLU A 816 25.48 3.42 -21.03
C GLU A 816 25.40 4.20 -19.73
N ASP A 817 24.30 4.07 -18.98
CA ASP A 817 24.15 4.67 -17.66
C ASP A 817 25.26 4.17 -16.74
N ARG A 818 25.48 2.86 -16.69
CA ARG A 818 26.56 2.27 -15.89
C ARG A 818 27.95 2.75 -16.28
N ARG A 819 28.21 2.93 -17.58
CA ARG A 819 29.49 3.48 -18.07
C ARG A 819 29.68 4.94 -17.65
N LEU A 820 28.63 5.75 -17.68
CA LEU A 820 28.70 7.15 -17.24
C LEU A 820 28.83 7.26 -15.71
N GLN A 821 28.15 6.37 -14.98
CA GLN A 821 28.25 6.28 -13.53
C GLN A 821 29.65 5.85 -13.09
N SER A 822 30.27 4.87 -13.76
CA SER A 822 31.65 4.45 -13.46
C SER A 822 32.65 5.58 -13.66
N LEU A 823 32.53 6.35 -14.75
CA LEU A 823 33.34 7.54 -15.00
C LEU A 823 33.13 8.63 -13.95
N GLY A 824 31.89 8.85 -13.51
CA GLY A 824 31.59 9.82 -12.45
C GLY A 824 32.25 9.45 -11.12
N ILE A 825 32.22 8.17 -10.74
CA ILE A 825 32.90 7.68 -9.53
C ILE A 825 34.42 7.73 -9.68
N GLN A 826 34.97 7.35 -10.83
CA GLN A 826 36.40 7.49 -11.14
C GLN A 826 36.86 8.94 -10.95
N GLU A 827 36.08 9.91 -11.46
CA GLU A 827 36.39 11.34 -11.31
C GLU A 827 36.33 11.80 -9.85
N ILE A 828 35.33 11.36 -9.07
CA ILE A 828 35.21 11.68 -7.64
C ILE A 828 36.43 11.16 -6.88
N MET A 829 36.79 9.88 -7.06
CA MET A 829 37.94 9.27 -6.39
C MET A 829 39.27 9.89 -6.84
N GLY A 830 39.42 10.15 -8.14
CA GLY A 830 40.63 10.73 -8.72
C GLY A 830 40.90 12.17 -8.26
N LYS A 831 39.85 12.95 -7.95
CA LYS A 831 39.98 14.32 -7.41
C LYS A 831 40.36 14.39 -5.94
N SER A 832 40.03 13.36 -5.16
CA SER A 832 40.44 13.32 -3.75
C SER A 832 41.97 13.25 -3.65
N THR A 833 42.56 13.95 -2.68
CA THR A 833 44.00 13.92 -2.37
C THR A 833 44.29 13.24 -1.03
N ARG A 834 43.30 12.55 -0.47
CA ARG A 834 43.39 11.90 0.84
C ARG A 834 43.41 10.37 0.68
N PRO A 835 43.77 9.64 1.74
CA PRO A 835 43.44 8.23 1.85
C PRO A 835 41.96 8.03 1.62
N LEU A 836 41.61 6.97 0.90
CA LEU A 836 40.25 6.80 0.39
C LEU A 836 39.81 5.35 0.47
N VAL A 837 38.54 5.15 0.83
CA VAL A 837 37.81 3.87 0.74
C VAL A 837 36.53 4.07 -0.07
N LEU A 838 36.33 3.24 -1.10
CA LEU A 838 35.06 3.08 -1.80
C LEU A 838 34.34 1.85 -1.24
N LEU A 839 33.09 2.04 -0.81
CA LEU A 839 32.14 1.03 -0.37
C LEU A 839 31.00 1.01 -1.37
N SER A 840 30.91 -0.02 -2.22
CA SER A 840 30.09 0.09 -3.42
C SER A 840 29.38 -1.18 -3.86
N TYR A 841 28.32 -0.99 -4.63
CA TYR A 841 27.62 -2.02 -5.40
C TYR A 841 27.74 -1.68 -6.90
N LEU A 842 28.55 -2.45 -7.63
CA LEU A 842 29.05 -2.11 -8.97
C LEU A 842 28.44 -2.93 -10.11
N VAL A 843 27.89 -4.12 -9.81
CA VAL A 843 27.24 -5.03 -10.79
C VAL A 843 28.21 -5.45 -11.92
N THR A 844 29.47 -5.70 -11.59
CA THR A 844 30.51 -6.03 -12.58
C THR A 844 31.32 -7.22 -12.11
N GLU A 845 31.88 -8.00 -13.05
CA GLU A 845 32.90 -9.01 -12.72
C GLU A 845 34.26 -8.34 -12.49
N PRO A 846 35.11 -8.88 -11.59
CA PRO A 846 36.47 -8.40 -11.40
C PRO A 846 37.26 -8.44 -12.71
N LEU A 847 38.15 -7.46 -12.90
CA LEU A 847 39.06 -7.33 -14.04
C LEU A 847 38.38 -7.15 -15.42
N LYS A 848 37.05 -7.05 -15.48
CA LYS A 848 36.29 -6.94 -16.74
C LYS A 848 35.48 -5.66 -16.83
N GLY A 849 35.36 -5.14 -18.06
CA GLY A 849 34.47 -4.03 -18.37
C GLY A 849 34.72 -2.79 -17.49
N ASN A 850 33.65 -2.29 -16.86
CA ASN A 850 33.67 -1.10 -16.02
C ASN A 850 34.54 -1.25 -14.75
N TYR A 851 34.89 -2.47 -14.32
CA TYR A 851 35.86 -2.68 -13.25
C TYR A 851 37.15 -1.88 -13.51
N ASN A 852 37.65 -1.91 -14.74
CA ASN A 852 38.89 -1.23 -15.14
C ASN A 852 38.74 0.31 -15.22
N THR A 853 37.54 0.84 -15.04
CA THR A 853 37.29 2.28 -14.84
C THR A 853 37.36 2.64 -13.36
N TYR A 854 36.83 1.77 -12.48
CA TYR A 854 36.89 1.98 -11.04
C TYR A 854 38.31 1.77 -10.50
N VAL A 855 39.01 0.73 -10.96
CA VAL A 855 40.41 0.41 -10.62
C VAL A 855 41.28 0.80 -11.81
N SER A 856 41.79 2.03 -11.80
CA SER A 856 42.57 2.60 -12.90
C SER A 856 43.62 3.61 -12.40
N GLU A 857 44.52 4.03 -13.29
CA GLU A 857 45.49 5.09 -12.98
C GLU A 857 44.81 6.41 -12.60
N GLU A 858 43.67 6.73 -13.20
CA GLU A 858 42.92 7.96 -12.92
C GLU A 858 42.25 7.95 -11.55
N SER A 859 41.66 6.83 -11.13
CA SER A 859 41.04 6.72 -9.80
C SER A 859 42.06 6.51 -8.68
N ARG A 860 43.21 5.91 -9.00
CA ARG A 860 44.30 5.55 -8.08
C ARG A 860 43.88 4.62 -6.94
N VAL A 861 42.74 3.93 -7.05
CA VAL A 861 42.28 2.96 -6.05
C VAL A 861 42.60 1.55 -6.50
N TYR A 862 42.78 0.68 -5.51
CA TYR A 862 43.09 -0.73 -5.66
C TYR A 862 41.98 -1.56 -5.02
N ASP A 863 41.81 -2.78 -5.51
CA ASP A 863 40.84 -3.72 -4.96
C ASP A 863 41.35 -4.35 -3.67
N ILE A 864 40.46 -4.56 -2.70
CA ILE A 864 40.79 -5.30 -1.48
C ILE A 864 41.32 -6.70 -1.81
N ASP A 865 40.71 -7.37 -2.81
CA ASP A 865 41.08 -8.71 -3.25
C ASP A 865 40.66 -8.97 -4.70
N SER A 866 41.55 -8.67 -5.65
CA SER A 866 41.29 -8.90 -7.08
C SER A 866 41.20 -10.38 -7.49
N THR A 867 41.45 -11.34 -6.58
CA THR A 867 41.33 -12.79 -6.86
C THR A 867 39.99 -13.39 -6.45
N ASP A 868 39.14 -12.64 -5.72
CA ASP A 868 37.77 -13.06 -5.44
C ASP A 868 36.89 -12.94 -6.69
N TRP A 869 36.93 -13.99 -7.50
CA TRP A 869 36.30 -14.09 -8.82
C TRP A 869 34.77 -14.22 -8.76
N ASP A 870 34.20 -14.58 -7.62
CA ASP A 870 32.75 -14.79 -7.40
C ASP A 870 32.08 -13.51 -6.83
N ARG A 871 32.67 -12.35 -7.08
CA ARG A 871 32.05 -11.04 -6.80
C ARG A 871 31.34 -10.51 -8.03
N TRP A 872 30.15 -9.99 -7.79
CA TRP A 872 29.32 -9.38 -8.82
C TRP A 872 28.74 -8.04 -8.32
N CYS A 873 28.09 -8.10 -7.16
CA CYS A 873 27.39 -6.96 -6.57
C CYS A 873 28.34 -6.01 -5.86
N GLU A 874 28.90 -6.42 -4.72
CA GLU A 874 29.55 -5.53 -3.75
C GLU A 874 31.09 -5.54 -3.85
N TYR A 875 31.70 -4.37 -3.65
CA TYR A 875 33.14 -4.12 -3.75
C TYR A 875 33.62 -3.13 -2.69
N ILE A 876 34.82 -3.39 -2.17
CA ILE A 876 35.60 -2.47 -1.34
C ILE A 876 36.89 -2.14 -2.08
N LEU A 877 37.06 -0.89 -2.49
CA LEU A 877 38.29 -0.39 -3.11
C LEU A 877 38.95 0.64 -2.18
N PHE A 878 40.26 0.80 -2.24
CA PHE A 878 40.97 1.68 -1.33
C PHE A 878 42.31 2.18 -1.88
N ARG A 879 42.90 3.18 -1.22
CA ARG A 879 44.31 3.59 -1.41
C ARG A 879 44.85 4.31 -0.19
N GLU A 880 46.18 4.37 -0.08
CA GLU A 880 46.93 5.06 0.99
C GLU A 880 46.51 4.60 2.40
N LEU A 881 46.08 3.35 2.50
CA LEU A 881 45.74 2.63 3.73
C LEU A 881 46.35 1.24 3.65
N LYS A 882 46.74 0.67 4.78
CA LYS A 882 47.28 -0.68 4.84
C LYS A 882 46.13 -1.68 5.03
N LYS A 883 45.91 -2.58 4.07
CA LYS A 883 44.90 -3.64 4.21
C LYS A 883 45.37 -4.72 5.18
N VAL A 884 44.47 -5.19 6.03
CA VAL A 884 44.74 -6.18 7.08
C VAL A 884 44.02 -7.49 6.78
N ALA A 885 42.71 -7.39 6.54
CA ALA A 885 41.87 -8.56 6.33
C ALA A 885 40.65 -8.24 5.47
N TYR A 886 40.11 -9.25 4.79
CA TYR A 886 38.89 -9.21 4.00
C TYR A 886 38.02 -10.44 4.29
N ALA A 887 36.71 -10.23 4.41
CA ALA A 887 35.77 -11.33 4.63
C ALA A 887 34.38 -11.02 4.04
N ARG A 888 33.65 -12.09 3.72
CA ARG A 888 32.25 -12.07 3.29
C ARG A 888 31.42 -12.83 4.33
N ILE A 889 30.39 -12.20 4.89
CA ILE A 889 29.56 -12.78 5.95
C ILE A 889 28.16 -13.04 5.42
N SER A 890 27.70 -14.29 5.51
CA SER A 890 26.41 -14.71 4.96
C SER A 890 25.24 -13.89 5.50
N ARG A 891 24.28 -13.61 4.61
CA ARG A 891 23.09 -12.79 4.87
C ARG A 891 22.00 -13.44 5.72
N SER A 892 22.10 -14.74 6.00
CA SER A 892 21.01 -15.51 6.59
C SER A 892 19.72 -15.32 5.75
N THR A 893 18.60 -14.93 6.38
CA THR A 893 17.35 -14.57 5.69
C THR A 893 17.08 -13.07 5.63
N ILE A 894 18.06 -12.20 5.92
CA ILE A 894 17.85 -10.74 6.06
C ILE A 894 17.62 -10.05 4.72
N THR A 895 18.41 -10.39 3.71
CA THR A 895 18.43 -9.74 2.38
C THR A 895 18.94 -10.78 1.38
N ASP A 896 19.19 -10.42 0.12
CA ASP A 896 19.73 -11.27 -0.94
C ASP A 896 21.26 -11.16 -1.16
N THR A 897 21.92 -10.11 -0.64
CA THR A 897 23.39 -9.95 -0.61
C THR A 897 24.03 -10.26 0.74
N GLU A 898 25.22 -10.87 0.73
CA GLU A 898 26.08 -10.98 1.91
C GLU A 898 26.66 -9.63 2.34
N LEU A 899 27.12 -9.54 3.59
CA LEU A 899 27.85 -8.38 4.07
C LEU A 899 29.34 -8.54 3.72
N GLN A 900 29.92 -7.62 2.96
CA GLN A 900 31.36 -7.57 2.73
C GLN A 900 32.06 -6.63 3.70
N ILE A 901 33.17 -7.09 4.29
CA ILE A 901 33.95 -6.32 5.27
C ILE A 901 35.44 -6.36 4.96
N ALA A 902 36.13 -5.25 5.24
CA ALA A 902 37.58 -5.13 5.17
C ALA A 902 38.11 -4.39 6.41
N LYS A 903 39.25 -4.84 6.94
CA LYS A 903 39.96 -4.18 8.03
C LYS A 903 41.18 -3.45 7.47
N PHE A 904 41.34 -2.20 7.89
CA PHE A 904 42.42 -1.32 7.47
C PHE A 904 43.18 -0.76 8.66
N LYS A 905 44.40 -0.32 8.41
CA LYS A 905 45.22 0.46 9.34
C LYS A 905 45.75 1.71 8.65
N LEU A 906 45.86 2.80 9.40
CA LEU A 906 46.54 4.01 8.91
C LEU A 906 48.02 3.70 8.67
N MET A 907 48.52 4.09 7.50
CA MET A 907 49.94 3.99 7.19
C MET A 907 50.73 5.03 8.02
N ASN A 908 51.90 4.62 8.51
CA ASN A 908 52.85 5.54 9.12
C ASN A 908 53.62 6.34 8.05
N ASP A 909 54.39 7.34 8.48
CA ASP A 909 55.11 8.23 7.56
C ASP A 909 56.18 7.53 6.70
N ASP A 910 56.73 6.41 7.16
CA ASP A 910 57.70 5.61 6.40
C ASP A 910 56.99 4.77 5.34
N GLU A 911 55.88 4.11 5.69
CA GLU A 911 55.03 3.34 4.78
C GLU A 911 54.46 4.22 3.66
N LYS A 912 54.06 5.46 3.97
CA LYS A 912 53.57 6.43 2.97
C LYS A 912 54.64 6.87 1.96
N ARG A 913 55.93 6.68 2.28
CA ARG A 913 57.08 7.04 1.42
C ARG A 913 57.63 5.85 0.65
N ASP A 914 57.12 4.64 0.88
CA ASP A 914 57.58 3.42 0.26
C ASP A 914 56.82 3.17 -1.05
N ASP A 915 57.53 3.09 -2.16
CA ASP A 915 56.96 2.98 -3.52
C ASP A 915 56.63 1.53 -3.92
N ASP A 916 56.71 0.58 -2.98
CA ASP A 916 56.40 -0.84 -3.20
C ASP A 916 54.90 -1.11 -3.27
N LEU A 917 54.28 -0.67 -4.36
CA LEU A 917 52.83 -0.81 -4.60
C LEU A 917 52.36 -2.27 -4.60
N GLU A 918 53.20 -3.20 -5.06
CA GLU A 918 52.86 -4.62 -5.10
C GLU A 918 52.75 -5.20 -3.68
N PHE A 919 53.61 -4.77 -2.75
CA PHE A 919 53.47 -5.17 -1.35
C PHE A 919 52.18 -4.64 -0.72
N TYR A 920 51.90 -3.34 -0.83
CA TYR A 920 50.77 -2.71 -0.13
C TYR A 920 49.40 -3.05 -0.76
N TYR A 921 49.34 -3.21 -2.08
CA TYR A 921 48.08 -3.35 -2.82
C TYR A 921 47.90 -4.71 -3.50
N GLY A 922 48.98 -5.50 -3.69
CA GLY A 922 48.91 -6.87 -4.19
C GLY A 922 48.24 -7.84 -3.20
N ASN A 923 47.94 -9.06 -3.66
CA ASN A 923 47.24 -10.08 -2.86
C ASN A 923 48.24 -10.97 -2.09
N ASN A 924 49.00 -10.35 -1.20
CA ASN A 924 50.03 -10.98 -0.38
C ASN A 924 49.42 -11.72 0.82
N PHE A 925 48.77 -12.86 0.57
CA PHE A 925 48.07 -13.62 1.61
C PHE A 925 49.00 -14.25 2.64
N VAL A 926 48.60 -14.20 3.90
CA VAL A 926 49.32 -14.83 5.03
C VAL A 926 48.35 -15.57 5.94
N ASN A 927 48.86 -16.53 6.72
CA ASN A 927 48.07 -17.23 7.73
C ASN A 927 47.70 -16.29 8.89
N GLU A 928 46.55 -16.53 9.52
CA GLU A 928 46.09 -15.73 10.68
C GLU A 928 47.11 -15.71 11.84
N ASP A 929 47.87 -16.80 12.02
CA ASP A 929 48.84 -16.95 13.11
C ASP A 929 49.95 -15.88 13.11
N VAL A 930 50.27 -15.30 11.95
CA VAL A 930 51.28 -14.23 11.84
C VAL A 930 50.68 -12.82 11.97
N ILE A 931 49.36 -12.70 12.12
CA ILE A 931 48.66 -11.43 12.35
C ILE A 931 48.48 -11.22 13.86
N ASP A 932 48.74 -9.99 14.32
CA ASP A 932 48.49 -9.58 15.72
C ASP A 932 47.03 -9.85 16.10
N GLU A 933 46.80 -10.40 17.30
CA GLU A 933 45.46 -10.75 17.78
C GLU A 933 44.47 -9.57 17.72
N ASN A 934 44.94 -8.34 17.97
CA ASN A 934 44.10 -7.12 17.92
C ASN A 934 43.71 -6.70 16.49
N LEU A 935 44.31 -7.32 15.48
CA LEU A 935 44.03 -7.08 14.06
C LEU A 935 43.23 -8.22 13.43
N ARG A 936 42.95 -9.30 14.17
CA ARG A 936 42.15 -10.42 13.67
C ARG A 936 40.68 -10.03 13.55
N MET A 937 39.97 -10.70 12.65
CA MET A 937 38.52 -10.54 12.50
C MET A 937 37.77 -11.43 13.51
N PRO A 938 36.48 -11.16 13.79
CA PRO A 938 35.72 -11.90 14.79
C PRO A 938 35.61 -13.40 14.53
N GLN A 939 36.15 -14.21 15.44
CA GLN A 939 36.15 -15.69 15.33
C GLN A 939 34.75 -16.31 15.36
N LEU A 940 33.75 -15.55 15.82
CA LEU A 940 32.35 -15.95 15.98
C LEU A 940 31.69 -16.46 14.69
N PHE A 941 32.16 -16.03 13.51
CA PHE A 941 31.56 -16.39 12.22
C PHE A 941 32.16 -17.64 11.57
N ARG A 942 33.16 -18.28 12.17
CA ARG A 942 33.71 -19.56 11.67
C ARG A 942 32.70 -20.71 11.85
N GLY A 943 32.80 -21.74 11.01
CA GLY A 943 31.97 -22.94 11.09
C GLY A 943 30.48 -22.66 10.87
N ASP A 944 29.63 -23.04 11.83
CA ASP A 944 28.17 -22.78 11.77
C ASP A 944 27.82 -21.30 12.02
N GLY A 945 28.77 -20.51 12.52
CA GLY A 945 28.61 -19.09 12.79
C GLY A 945 27.58 -18.77 13.88
N VAL A 946 26.92 -17.61 13.77
CA VAL A 946 25.96 -17.08 14.75
C VAL A 946 24.66 -16.64 14.06
N ARG A 947 23.52 -17.17 14.51
CA ARG A 947 22.18 -16.82 13.97
C ARG A 947 22.06 -16.92 12.44
N GLY A 948 22.79 -17.86 11.83
CA GLY A 948 22.83 -18.08 10.38
C GLY A 948 23.79 -17.16 9.61
N HIS A 949 24.56 -16.33 10.32
CA HIS A 949 25.67 -15.55 9.77
C HIS A 949 26.98 -16.29 10.01
N ARG A 950 27.71 -16.57 8.94
CA ARG A 950 29.02 -17.23 8.96
C ARG A 950 29.90 -16.67 7.84
N TYR A 951 31.21 -16.89 7.93
CA TYR A 951 32.08 -16.64 6.80
C TYR A 951 31.63 -17.49 5.60
N HIS A 952 31.45 -16.81 4.47
CA HIS A 952 30.84 -17.33 3.25
C HIS A 952 31.78 -17.06 2.07
N VAL A 953 31.78 -17.94 1.07
CA VAL A 953 32.78 -18.01 -0.03
C VAL A 953 34.18 -18.42 0.46
N PHE A 954 34.62 -17.84 1.57
CA PHE A 954 35.79 -18.25 2.34
C PHE A 954 35.33 -18.80 3.68
N ASP A 955 35.85 -19.95 4.11
CA ASP A 955 35.53 -20.52 5.44
C ASP A 955 36.14 -19.69 6.59
N GLU A 956 37.06 -18.78 6.26
CA GLU A 956 37.74 -17.86 7.17
C GLU A 956 38.12 -16.55 6.46
N PRO A 957 38.44 -15.47 7.21
CA PRO A 957 38.93 -14.22 6.64
C PRO A 957 40.24 -14.41 5.88
N ARG A 958 40.40 -13.70 4.77
CA ARG A 958 41.69 -13.59 4.09
C ARG A 958 42.52 -12.50 4.78
N TYR A 959 43.72 -12.84 5.23
CA TYR A 959 44.65 -11.90 5.84
C TYR A 959 45.79 -11.53 4.89
N PHE A 960 46.27 -10.30 4.98
CA PHE A 960 47.33 -9.77 4.13
C PHE A 960 48.59 -9.49 4.95
N ALA A 961 49.75 -9.70 4.33
CA ALA A 961 51.05 -9.42 4.93
C ALA A 961 51.11 -7.98 5.47
N GLN A 962 51.53 -7.85 6.71
CA GLN A 962 51.76 -6.56 7.37
C GLN A 962 53.23 -6.15 7.25
N GLU A 963 54.16 -7.06 7.10
CA GLU A 963 55.59 -6.74 6.95
C GLU A 963 56.17 -7.48 5.75
N LYS A 964 57.16 -6.88 5.06
CA LYS A 964 57.73 -7.46 3.83
C LYS A 964 58.33 -8.85 4.05
N TRP A 965 58.94 -9.11 5.21
CA TRP A 965 59.48 -10.43 5.56
C TRP A 965 58.41 -11.53 5.63
N GLN A 966 57.12 -11.18 5.77
CA GLN A 966 56.03 -12.17 5.81
C GLN A 966 55.67 -12.72 4.43
N THR A 967 56.08 -12.06 3.34
CA THR A 967 55.87 -12.54 1.96
C THR A 967 57.07 -13.35 1.45
N GLU A 968 58.22 -13.22 2.10
CA GLU A 968 59.43 -13.98 1.81
C GLU A 968 59.25 -15.41 2.31
N SER A 969 59.02 -16.34 1.39
CA SER A 969 58.94 -17.77 1.72
C SER A 969 60.31 -18.26 2.25
N PRO A 970 60.36 -19.14 3.27
CA PRO A 970 61.60 -19.75 3.78
C PRO A 970 62.38 -20.60 2.75
N GLN A 971 61.90 -20.71 1.51
CA GLN A 971 62.47 -21.57 0.46
C GLN A 971 63.56 -20.89 -0.38
N GLN A 972 63.86 -19.61 -0.17
CA GLN A 972 64.95 -18.92 -0.88
C GLN A 972 66.29 -18.86 -0.11
N GLU A 973 66.30 -19.12 1.20
CA GLU A 973 67.56 -19.22 1.95
C GLU A 973 68.30 -20.55 1.68
N GLU A 974 67.59 -21.65 1.37
CA GLU A 974 68.23 -22.94 1.02
C GLU A 974 68.89 -22.95 -0.38
N GLN A 975 68.58 -22.00 -1.27
CA GLN A 975 69.26 -21.87 -2.57
C GLN A 975 70.45 -20.90 -2.53
N GLY A 976 70.47 -19.95 -1.59
CA GLY A 976 71.60 -19.05 -1.37
C GLY A 976 72.79 -19.72 -0.68
N GLU A 977 72.55 -20.71 0.18
CA GLU A 977 73.62 -21.49 0.82
C GLU A 977 74.20 -22.61 -0.08
N GLN A 978 73.46 -23.07 -1.10
CA GLN A 978 73.98 -24.06 -2.06
C GLN A 978 74.86 -23.46 -3.19
N GLU A 979 74.76 -22.15 -3.47
CA GLU A 979 75.66 -21.49 -4.43
C GLU A 979 76.99 -21.03 -3.81
N GLN A 980 77.12 -20.97 -2.48
CA GLN A 980 78.42 -20.72 -1.82
C GLN A 980 79.25 -21.99 -1.58
N GLU A 981 78.64 -23.19 -1.55
CA GLU A 981 79.40 -24.44 -1.45
C GLU A 981 79.95 -24.92 -2.81
N HIS A 982 79.42 -24.44 -3.94
CA HIS A 982 79.84 -24.93 -5.27
C HIS A 982 81.08 -24.24 -5.87
N ASP A 983 81.59 -23.18 -5.23
CA ASP A 983 82.81 -22.46 -5.64
C ASP A 983 84.06 -22.84 -4.80
N SER A 984 84.00 -23.97 -4.07
CA SER A 984 85.10 -24.45 -3.22
C SER A 984 85.44 -25.95 -3.33
N GLU A 985 85.38 -26.53 -4.53
CA GLU A 985 86.05 -27.81 -4.86
C GLU A 985 86.90 -27.77 -6.14
#